data_AF-A0A350Y0Y8-F1
#
_entry.id   AF-A0A350Y0Y8-F1
#
_cell.length_a   1.000
_cell.length_b   1.000
_cell.length_c   1.000
_cell.angle_alpha   90.00
_cell.angle_beta   90.00
_cell.angle_gamma   90.00
#
_symmetry.space_group_name_H-M   'P 1'
#
loop_
_entity.id
_entity.type
_entity.pdbx_description
1 polymer ?
#
loop_
_entity_poly.entity_id
_entity_poly.type
_entity_poly.pdbx_seq_one_letter_code
_entity_poly.pdbx_strand_id
1 'polypeptide(L)'
;MSNHPFAVSLHPFVQVKSTEDHYTLHSTESDPTPLLTLATTPGIGMALDRLKAGNTTTASLVQGLAELDGRVAGEEFALTLQQLDERGWLSYAVLPLAVAIPMVSTAKLDPSESDWVHSSVGLAPSASLRPLAGMMVLESPDSQFQVKLFDWRANALLAQLAEPKPLAKLTPPPHIGPETAYQFLNLLRAAGFLTTDREPPSFIASGLDESMVTSVANASTETEEVAAQLNEVDDALTATQLLEAEMLGDEADVVATEPEPADGDAATPTTEALAFSTDAAIQAGEATAETTELDALEDRLIEVTDTDSLDAQAEPYAETEPVALVASIQTTNDAEVESSATKLSLALHPHDLDDRIPGLTELHNQTLGDPRITIVILDGDPDHTLSCFVGANVSKVVPYWHEPADPISPEDYATFQTIRDKGLKGKEKEDALNAVFPEDIKNRVELNDHACHVTSTIVGQEHSPVFGLAPHCRVINMTHDALGNYDDVLSPLNMARAFDLAIELGANIIHCGFCRPTQTGEGEELLVQAIKKCQDNNILIVSPTGNNSNESWCLPAVLPGTLAVGAAKVDGTPAHFSNWGGNNTKEGILAPGEDILGAQPCTEKPVRLTGTSMAAPVMTGISALLMSLQLQEGKPVDAEAVRTALLNTATPCDPKVVEEPERCLRGFVNIPGAMKVLFGQPSVTISFAGDQVTRTERAGYAIPNATPASANSPAPMAAVATSSVGDSAVAMPAATPMAVEAAVTAAADPATVEASTAFSGNVYALGTIGYDFGDETRRDSFKERMAPAEVNGIMVPPDPHDPRQMVEYLDRNPDESRSLIWTLSLDGDTIYALEPTAAFSTEIYEMFLLMLAGQLEPETSDDFVERISVPARRTNRTVELFSGQVVPVVMVHNVRGMYGWKVNSLVNSAMAAISRRVDEAQVPLVQQALTFFLNRVYNDLRNVGQTSRDRALNFAATNIFQAAVTFAQAIAERRQLDTITVEKSPFCRINSDCWDVKLEFYDPENSRRGRKLFRFTLDVKLLMPVTLGEVKSWSLPSQEKRI
;
A
#
# COMPACT_ATOMS: atom_id res chain seq x y z
N MET A 1 45.03 19.37 -18.05
CA MET A 1 45.28 19.00 -16.63
C MET A 1 45.95 17.64 -16.68
N SER A 2 47.18 17.48 -16.20
CA SER A 2 47.98 16.28 -16.49
C SER A 2 48.04 15.25 -15.36
N ASN A 3 48.05 13.98 -15.75
CA ASN A 3 48.37 12.77 -14.98
C ASN A 3 47.45 12.36 -13.79
N HIS A 4 46.68 11.30 -14.08
CA HIS A 4 46.03 10.27 -13.25
C HIS A 4 46.06 10.40 -11.70
N PRO A 5 44.96 10.90 -11.11
CA PRO A 5 44.76 10.97 -9.66
C PRO A 5 43.83 9.86 -9.09
N PHE A 6 43.65 8.73 -9.79
CA PHE A 6 42.82 7.63 -9.28
C PHE A 6 43.44 7.04 -8.00
N ALA A 7 42.60 6.83 -6.98
CA ALA A 7 42.99 6.05 -5.83
C ALA A 7 43.02 4.56 -6.21
N VAL A 8 44.02 3.83 -5.75
CA VAL A 8 44.28 2.44 -6.14
C VAL A 8 44.23 1.53 -4.92
N SER A 9 43.52 0.40 -5.06
CA SER A 9 43.49 -0.68 -4.09
C SER A 9 43.84 -2.03 -4.72
N LEU A 10 44.14 -3.03 -3.88
CA LEU A 10 44.15 -4.43 -4.33
C LEU A 10 42.73 -4.93 -4.60
N HIS A 11 42.56 -5.73 -5.64
CA HIS A 11 41.28 -6.36 -5.97
C HIS A 11 40.85 -7.38 -4.89
N PRO A 12 39.56 -7.51 -4.52
CA PRO A 12 39.13 -8.35 -3.38
C PRO A 12 39.52 -9.84 -3.39
N PHE A 13 39.81 -10.46 -4.55
CA PHE A 13 40.33 -11.85 -4.60
C PHE A 13 41.82 -11.96 -4.22
N VAL A 14 42.56 -10.84 -4.09
CA VAL A 14 44.02 -10.83 -3.88
C VAL A 14 44.34 -10.89 -2.39
N GLN A 15 44.77 -12.05 -1.91
CA GLN A 15 45.19 -12.21 -0.52
C GLN A 15 46.69 -11.93 -0.36
N VAL A 16 47.02 -11.06 0.60
CA VAL A 16 48.39 -10.76 1.03
C VAL A 16 48.73 -11.57 2.28
N LYS A 17 49.69 -12.50 2.19
CA LYS A 17 50.23 -13.25 3.34
C LYS A 17 51.66 -12.79 3.63
N SER A 18 51.95 -12.44 4.89
CA SER A 18 53.30 -12.07 5.35
C SER A 18 54.01 -13.28 5.97
N THR A 19 55.30 -13.40 5.68
CA THR A 19 56.27 -14.20 6.46
C THR A 19 57.31 -13.26 7.08
N GLU A 20 58.35 -13.79 7.72
CA GLU A 20 59.42 -12.97 8.32
C GLU A 20 60.28 -12.27 7.23
N ASP A 21 60.62 -12.98 6.15
CA ASP A 21 61.52 -12.48 5.09
C ASP A 21 60.79 -11.86 3.88
N HIS A 22 59.50 -12.15 3.69
CA HIS A 22 58.78 -11.73 2.48
C HIS A 22 57.25 -11.68 2.61
N TYR A 23 56.64 -10.75 1.87
CA TYR A 23 55.21 -10.72 1.57
C TYR A 23 54.90 -11.56 0.32
N THR A 24 53.74 -12.18 0.28
CA THR A 24 53.24 -12.99 -0.85
C THR A 24 51.83 -12.55 -1.25
N LEU A 25 51.60 -12.38 -2.55
CA LEU A 25 50.28 -12.08 -3.12
C LEU A 25 49.84 -13.23 -4.03
N HIS A 26 48.57 -13.62 -3.89
CA HIS A 26 47.94 -14.71 -4.63
C HIS A 26 46.43 -14.47 -4.79
N SER A 27 45.85 -14.96 -5.89
CA SER A 27 44.40 -14.95 -6.13
C SER A 27 43.73 -16.17 -5.47
N THR A 28 42.45 -16.04 -5.12
CA THR A 28 41.61 -17.14 -4.63
C THR A 28 40.95 -17.97 -5.74
N GLU A 29 40.97 -17.50 -6.99
CA GLU A 29 40.25 -18.12 -8.12
C GLU A 29 41.20 -18.93 -9.02
N SER A 30 41.36 -20.21 -8.67
CA SER A 30 41.89 -21.36 -9.45
C SER A 30 42.82 -21.11 -10.66
N ASP A 31 44.15 -21.16 -10.46
CA ASP A 31 45.04 -22.29 -10.82
C ASP A 31 46.49 -22.04 -10.26
N PRO A 32 47.50 -22.93 -10.37
CA PRO A 32 48.69 -22.85 -9.53
C PRO A 32 49.78 -21.87 -10.04
N THR A 33 49.79 -20.67 -9.44
CA THR A 33 50.87 -19.64 -9.49
C THR A 33 51.03 -18.90 -10.83
N PRO A 34 51.42 -17.60 -10.85
CA PRO A 34 52.60 -17.05 -10.16
C PRO A 34 52.27 -16.30 -8.87
N LEU A 35 52.77 -16.82 -7.74
CA LEU A 35 52.90 -16.04 -6.50
C LEU A 35 53.75 -14.80 -6.80
N LEU A 36 53.30 -13.61 -6.40
CA LEU A 36 54.15 -12.42 -6.41
C LEU A 36 54.78 -12.27 -5.02
N THR A 37 56.11 -12.27 -4.96
CA THR A 37 56.87 -12.23 -3.70
C THR A 37 57.63 -10.91 -3.60
N LEU A 38 57.43 -10.18 -2.50
CA LEU A 38 58.04 -8.88 -2.23
C LEU A 38 58.82 -8.94 -0.91
N ALA A 39 59.95 -8.23 -0.79
CA ALA A 39 60.75 -8.22 0.44
C ALA A 39 60.02 -7.53 1.62
N THR A 40 60.32 -7.91 2.86
CA THR A 40 59.80 -7.25 4.08
C THR A 40 60.55 -5.95 4.42
N THR A 41 60.48 -4.96 3.53
CA THR A 41 61.01 -3.60 3.78
C THR A 41 59.95 -2.66 4.36
N PRO A 42 60.34 -1.60 5.10
CA PRO A 42 59.40 -0.61 5.66
C PRO A 42 58.51 0.07 4.60
N GLY A 43 59.09 0.45 3.45
CA GLY A 43 58.34 1.07 2.36
C GLY A 43 57.39 0.11 1.64
N ILE A 44 57.76 -1.16 1.43
CA ILE A 44 56.85 -2.19 0.89
C ILE A 44 55.70 -2.46 1.86
N GLY A 45 55.96 -2.55 3.17
CA GLY A 45 54.92 -2.69 4.18
C GLY A 45 53.93 -1.52 4.15
N MET A 46 54.44 -0.28 4.16
CA MET A 46 53.62 0.93 4.01
C MET A 46 52.80 0.91 2.70
N ALA A 47 53.41 0.50 1.59
CA ALA A 47 52.75 0.47 0.28
C ALA A 47 51.60 -0.55 0.24
N LEU A 48 51.82 -1.75 0.77
CA LEU A 48 50.79 -2.79 0.87
C LEU A 48 49.64 -2.38 1.80
N ASP A 49 49.91 -1.70 2.92
CA ASP A 49 48.85 -1.23 3.81
C ASP A 49 48.05 -0.06 3.23
N ARG A 50 48.70 0.86 2.48
CA ARG A 50 47.97 1.89 1.72
C ARG A 50 47.14 1.30 0.57
N LEU A 51 47.63 0.25 -0.10
CA LEU A 51 46.86 -0.49 -1.12
C LEU A 51 45.68 -1.29 -0.54
N LYS A 52 45.74 -1.74 0.72
CA LYS A 52 44.56 -2.28 1.44
C LYS A 52 43.57 -1.17 1.81
N ALA A 53 44.07 0.02 2.17
CA ALA A 53 43.24 1.17 2.54
C ALA A 53 42.57 1.87 1.34
N GLY A 54 43.09 1.69 0.12
CA GLY A 54 42.47 2.17 -1.12
C GLY A 54 42.39 3.69 -1.27
N ASN A 55 43.26 4.43 -0.56
CA ASN A 55 43.20 5.89 -0.44
C ASN A 55 44.47 6.60 -0.98
N THR A 56 45.17 5.96 -1.91
CA THR A 56 46.50 6.37 -2.37
C THR A 56 46.64 6.27 -3.90
N THR A 57 47.49 7.09 -4.52
CA THR A 57 47.81 7.00 -5.95
C THR A 57 49.09 6.20 -6.19
N THR A 58 49.28 5.65 -7.39
CA THR A 58 50.53 4.96 -7.77
C THR A 58 51.76 5.84 -7.58
N ALA A 59 51.68 7.12 -7.93
CA ALA A 59 52.74 8.10 -7.71
C ALA A 59 53.06 8.31 -6.21
N SER A 60 52.04 8.38 -5.35
CA SER A 60 52.23 8.53 -3.89
C SER A 60 52.84 7.28 -3.24
N LEU A 61 52.50 6.09 -3.75
CA LEU A 61 53.12 4.82 -3.35
C LEU A 61 54.61 4.78 -3.74
N VAL A 62 54.93 5.03 -5.02
CA VAL A 62 56.30 5.04 -5.54
C VAL A 62 57.16 6.10 -4.84
N GLN A 63 56.63 7.30 -4.61
CA GLN A 63 57.34 8.35 -3.88
C GLN A 63 57.59 7.96 -2.41
N GLY A 64 56.55 7.53 -1.67
CA GLY A 64 56.70 7.18 -0.25
C GLY A 64 57.64 5.99 -0.03
N LEU A 65 57.68 5.05 -0.96
CA LEU A 65 58.61 3.92 -0.93
C LEU A 65 60.04 4.36 -1.31
N ALA A 66 60.20 5.27 -2.29
CA ALA A 66 61.48 5.90 -2.61
C ALA A 66 62.06 6.76 -1.47
N GLU A 67 61.20 7.35 -0.63
CA GLU A 67 61.57 8.13 0.57
C GLU A 67 61.99 7.24 1.75
N LEU A 68 61.43 6.04 1.89
CA LEU A 68 61.71 5.09 2.98
C LEU A 68 62.85 4.10 2.65
N ASP A 69 62.76 3.42 1.52
CA ASP A 69 63.66 2.33 1.10
C ASP A 69 64.68 2.77 0.03
N GLY A 70 64.55 3.99 -0.49
CA GLY A 70 65.46 4.61 -1.45
C GLY A 70 64.98 4.55 -2.90
N ARG A 71 65.51 5.47 -3.72
CA ARG A 71 65.02 5.76 -5.09
C ARG A 71 64.91 4.53 -6.00
N VAL A 72 65.83 3.57 -5.90
CA VAL A 72 65.84 2.35 -6.71
C VAL A 72 64.69 1.41 -6.33
N ALA A 73 64.40 1.26 -5.04
CA ALA A 73 63.27 0.45 -4.59
C ALA A 73 61.93 1.04 -5.07
N GLY A 74 61.83 2.38 -5.14
CA GLY A 74 60.68 3.06 -5.76
C GLY A 74 60.52 2.74 -7.26
N GLU A 75 61.62 2.71 -8.02
CA GLU A 75 61.61 2.33 -9.45
C GLU A 75 61.24 0.85 -9.65
N GLU A 76 61.74 -0.06 -8.81
CA GLU A 76 61.36 -1.49 -8.80
C GLU A 76 59.89 -1.70 -8.38
N PHE A 77 59.38 -0.90 -7.44
CA PHE A 77 57.97 -0.95 -7.05
C PHE A 77 57.04 -0.36 -8.12
N ALA A 78 57.49 0.61 -8.92
CA ALA A 78 56.72 1.09 -10.08
C ALA A 78 56.50 -0.03 -11.11
N LEU A 79 57.53 -0.83 -11.41
CA LEU A 79 57.41 -2.02 -12.25
C LEU A 79 56.52 -3.10 -11.60
N THR A 80 56.56 -3.21 -10.27
CA THR A 80 55.70 -4.12 -9.50
C THR A 80 54.22 -3.72 -9.60
N LEU A 81 53.90 -2.43 -9.52
CA LEU A 81 52.53 -1.92 -9.72
C LEU A 81 52.04 -2.18 -11.15
N GLN A 82 52.88 -2.00 -12.17
CA GLN A 82 52.54 -2.37 -13.54
C GLN A 82 52.23 -3.88 -13.67
N GLN A 83 53.01 -4.75 -13.02
CA GLN A 83 52.74 -6.20 -13.03
C GLN A 83 51.47 -6.60 -12.26
N LEU A 84 50.96 -5.76 -11.36
CA LEU A 84 49.68 -5.96 -10.69
C LEU A 84 48.51 -5.49 -11.57
N ASP A 85 48.66 -4.35 -12.26
CA ASP A 85 47.71 -3.85 -13.25
C ASP A 85 47.53 -4.84 -14.42
N GLU A 86 48.64 -5.31 -15.01
CA GLU A 86 48.66 -6.27 -16.12
C GLU A 86 48.04 -7.66 -15.79
N ARG A 87 47.70 -7.92 -14.53
CA ARG A 87 47.00 -9.13 -14.05
C ARG A 87 45.54 -8.88 -13.64
N GLY A 88 45.06 -7.63 -13.70
CA GLY A 88 43.77 -7.23 -13.13
C GLY A 88 43.73 -7.31 -11.60
N TRP A 89 44.87 -7.21 -10.91
CA TRP A 89 44.97 -7.32 -9.43
C TRP A 89 44.77 -5.98 -8.71
N LEU A 90 44.56 -4.89 -9.45
CA LEU A 90 44.26 -3.55 -8.93
C LEU A 90 42.80 -3.15 -9.19
N SER A 91 42.29 -2.23 -8.37
CA SER A 91 40.98 -1.59 -8.55
C SER A 91 41.11 -0.08 -8.43
N TYR A 92 40.34 0.66 -9.23
CA TYR A 92 40.52 2.10 -9.45
C TYR A 92 39.33 2.89 -8.92
N ALA A 93 39.56 3.74 -7.92
CA ALA A 93 38.52 4.51 -7.25
C ALA A 93 38.66 6.02 -7.45
N VAL A 94 37.50 6.68 -7.55
CA VAL A 94 37.36 8.13 -7.37
C VAL A 94 36.46 8.32 -6.16
N LEU A 95 37.07 8.40 -4.97
CA LEU A 95 36.35 8.54 -3.71
C LEU A 95 35.79 9.98 -3.59
N PRO A 96 34.57 10.18 -3.09
CA PRO A 96 33.64 9.18 -2.54
C PRO A 96 32.64 8.60 -3.57
N LEU A 97 32.85 8.81 -4.88
CA LEU A 97 31.84 8.56 -5.92
C LEU A 97 31.73 7.08 -6.34
N ALA A 98 32.86 6.46 -6.74
CA ALA A 98 32.82 5.14 -7.38
C ALA A 98 34.15 4.36 -7.31
N VAL A 99 34.07 3.05 -7.60
CA VAL A 99 35.22 2.16 -7.89
C VAL A 99 34.96 1.33 -9.15
N ALA A 100 35.91 1.36 -10.08
CA ALA A 100 35.99 0.46 -11.22
C ALA A 100 36.75 -0.82 -10.82
N ILE A 101 36.13 -1.96 -11.07
CA ILE A 101 36.56 -3.30 -10.67
C ILE A 101 36.75 -4.13 -11.94
N PRO A 102 37.94 -4.67 -12.24
CA PRO A 102 38.14 -5.51 -13.42
C PRO A 102 37.33 -6.81 -13.33
N MET A 103 36.60 -7.15 -14.41
CA MET A 103 35.81 -8.38 -14.50
C MET A 103 36.61 -9.56 -15.08
N VAL A 104 37.78 -9.30 -15.67
CA VAL A 104 38.68 -10.30 -16.27
C VAL A 104 40.13 -9.98 -15.94
N SER A 105 40.98 -11.00 -15.83
CA SER A 105 42.42 -10.86 -15.52
C SER A 105 43.25 -10.17 -16.61
N THR A 106 42.68 -9.94 -17.79
CA THR A 106 43.28 -9.18 -18.89
C THR A 106 42.79 -7.73 -18.96
N ALA A 107 41.94 -7.29 -18.04
CA ALA A 107 41.34 -5.96 -18.05
C ALA A 107 42.42 -4.87 -17.94
N LYS A 108 42.43 -3.94 -18.90
CA LYS A 108 43.32 -2.77 -18.89
C LYS A 108 42.50 -1.50 -18.97
N LEU A 109 42.73 -0.59 -18.02
CA LEU A 109 42.22 0.77 -18.09
C LEU A 109 43.04 1.52 -19.16
N ASP A 110 42.42 2.26 -20.08
CA ASP A 110 43.16 3.16 -20.99
C ASP A 110 43.06 4.61 -20.50
N PRO A 111 44.09 5.13 -19.81
CA PRO A 111 44.04 6.45 -19.20
C PRO A 111 44.53 7.56 -20.14
N SER A 112 44.81 7.25 -21.42
CA SER A 112 45.56 8.14 -22.34
C SER A 112 44.99 9.56 -22.47
N GLU A 113 45.88 10.55 -22.56
CA GLU A 113 45.49 11.95 -22.69
C GLU A 113 45.08 12.29 -24.13
N SER A 114 43.77 12.20 -24.39
CA SER A 114 43.10 12.92 -25.49
C SER A 114 42.45 14.20 -24.95
N ASP A 115 42.52 15.29 -25.71
CA ASP A 115 41.88 16.58 -25.38
C ASP A 115 40.36 16.54 -25.61
N TRP A 116 39.68 15.64 -24.90
CA TRP A 116 38.23 15.43 -24.92
C TRP A 116 37.44 16.51 -24.17
N VAL A 117 38.12 17.50 -23.58
CA VAL A 117 37.54 18.66 -22.88
C VAL A 117 36.61 19.48 -23.80
N HIS A 118 36.84 19.42 -25.11
CA HIS A 118 36.04 20.07 -26.16
C HIS A 118 35.09 19.11 -26.90
N SER A 119 34.95 17.86 -26.46
CA SER A 119 34.03 16.89 -27.05
C SER A 119 32.66 16.92 -26.38
N SER A 120 31.63 16.50 -27.11
CA SER A 120 30.34 16.16 -26.50
C SER A 120 30.46 14.78 -25.87
N VAL A 121 29.97 14.61 -24.63
CA VAL A 121 30.14 13.40 -23.83
C VAL A 121 28.78 12.84 -23.45
N GLY A 122 28.56 11.55 -23.74
CA GLY A 122 27.39 10.79 -23.30
C GLY A 122 27.78 9.44 -22.71
N LEU A 123 26.81 8.73 -22.14
CA LEU A 123 26.97 7.32 -21.78
C LEU A 123 26.96 6.43 -23.04
N ALA A 124 27.74 5.36 -23.02
CA ALA A 124 27.69 4.34 -24.06
C ALA A 124 26.27 3.72 -24.15
N PRO A 125 25.67 3.53 -25.34
CA PRO A 125 24.31 2.96 -25.47
C PRO A 125 24.14 1.55 -24.88
N SER A 126 25.24 0.82 -24.69
CA SER A 126 25.29 -0.50 -24.07
C SER A 126 25.52 -0.47 -22.55
N ALA A 127 25.70 0.71 -21.95
CA ALA A 127 25.89 0.87 -20.51
C ALA A 127 24.54 0.80 -19.77
N SER A 128 24.37 -0.27 -19.00
CA SER A 128 23.22 -0.51 -18.13
C SER A 128 23.56 -0.19 -16.68
N LEU A 129 22.59 0.32 -15.92
CA LEU A 129 22.73 0.61 -14.49
C LEU A 129 21.80 -0.31 -13.69
N ARG A 130 22.36 -1.20 -12.86
CA ARG A 130 21.60 -2.18 -12.06
C ARG A 130 21.89 -2.08 -10.56
N PRO A 131 20.92 -2.38 -9.68
CA PRO A 131 21.19 -2.58 -8.26
C PRO A 131 21.89 -3.93 -8.05
N LEU A 132 22.94 -3.96 -7.23
CA LEU A 132 23.63 -5.18 -6.82
C LEU A 132 24.06 -5.06 -5.36
N ALA A 133 23.53 -5.94 -4.50
CA ALA A 133 23.84 -6.00 -3.07
C ALA A 133 23.73 -4.63 -2.33
N GLY A 134 22.73 -3.82 -2.68
CA GLY A 134 22.48 -2.52 -2.05
C GLY A 134 23.29 -1.33 -2.60
N MET A 135 24.16 -1.54 -3.60
CA MET A 135 24.84 -0.48 -4.34
C MET A 135 24.33 -0.42 -5.79
N MET A 136 24.42 0.75 -6.42
CA MET A 136 24.18 0.87 -7.87
C MET A 136 25.47 0.53 -8.62
N VAL A 137 25.34 -0.19 -9.73
CA VAL A 137 26.47 -0.72 -10.49
C VAL A 137 26.23 -0.50 -11.98
N LEU A 138 27.22 0.11 -12.64
CA LEU A 138 27.22 0.37 -14.08
C LEU A 138 28.02 -0.74 -14.79
N GLU A 139 27.40 -1.37 -15.78
CA GLU A 139 27.94 -2.50 -16.55
C GLU A 139 27.58 -2.37 -18.04
N SER A 140 28.55 -2.68 -18.91
CA SER A 140 28.37 -2.74 -20.36
C SER A 140 28.99 -4.04 -20.89
N PRO A 141 28.36 -4.74 -21.85
CA PRO A 141 28.98 -5.86 -22.57
C PRO A 141 30.31 -5.51 -23.26
N ASP A 142 30.52 -4.24 -23.59
CA ASP A 142 31.72 -3.73 -24.25
C ASP A 142 32.84 -3.34 -23.26
N SER A 143 32.54 -3.34 -21.94
CA SER A 143 33.51 -3.01 -20.89
C SER A 143 34.08 -4.25 -20.21
N GLN A 144 35.38 -4.19 -19.92
CA GLN A 144 36.09 -5.19 -19.10
C GLN A 144 36.03 -4.86 -17.60
N PHE A 145 35.26 -3.83 -17.20
CA PHE A 145 35.13 -3.34 -15.83
C PHE A 145 33.66 -3.26 -15.37
N GLN A 146 33.44 -3.51 -14.09
CA GLN A 146 32.21 -3.24 -13.37
C GLN A 146 32.43 -1.97 -12.52
N VAL A 147 31.63 -0.93 -12.69
CA VAL A 147 31.79 0.32 -11.90
C VAL A 147 30.72 0.40 -10.81
N LYS A 148 31.13 0.19 -9.55
CA LYS A 148 30.26 0.32 -8.38
C LYS A 148 30.20 1.77 -7.92
N LEU A 149 28.99 2.25 -7.65
CA LEU A 149 28.70 3.63 -7.28
C LEU A 149 28.30 3.67 -5.81
N PHE A 150 28.96 4.51 -5.02
CA PHE A 150 28.81 4.51 -3.57
C PHE A 150 27.65 5.37 -3.06
N ASP A 151 27.29 6.44 -3.77
CA ASP A 151 26.14 7.28 -3.40
C ASP A 151 25.49 8.03 -4.58
N TRP A 152 24.37 8.70 -4.27
CA TRP A 152 23.51 9.42 -5.21
C TRP A 152 24.22 10.48 -6.08
N ARG A 153 25.37 11.02 -5.65
CA ARG A 153 26.11 12.04 -6.38
C ARG A 153 26.75 11.48 -7.66
N ALA A 154 27.13 10.20 -7.65
CA ALA A 154 27.58 9.51 -8.86
C ALA A 154 26.39 9.31 -9.83
N ASN A 155 25.23 8.89 -9.32
CA ASN A 155 24.00 8.75 -10.12
C ASN A 155 23.56 10.10 -10.72
N ALA A 156 23.69 11.21 -9.98
CA ALA A 156 23.34 12.55 -10.45
C ALA A 156 24.32 13.10 -11.53
N LEU A 157 25.54 12.58 -11.61
CA LEU A 157 26.45 12.85 -12.73
C LEU A 157 26.09 11.95 -13.94
N LEU A 158 25.81 10.67 -13.72
CA LEU A 158 25.37 9.74 -14.78
C LEU A 158 24.06 10.17 -15.45
N ALA A 159 23.07 10.63 -14.68
CA ALA A 159 21.79 11.10 -15.21
C ALA A 159 21.94 12.30 -16.16
N GLN A 160 22.97 13.14 -15.97
CA GLN A 160 23.25 14.25 -16.90
C GLN A 160 23.83 13.75 -18.25
N LEU A 161 24.46 12.58 -18.28
CA LEU A 161 25.09 11.95 -19.46
C LEU A 161 24.15 11.07 -20.29
N ALA A 162 22.86 10.98 -19.93
CA ALA A 162 21.84 10.27 -20.71
C ALA A 162 21.62 10.88 -22.11
N GLU A 163 22.08 12.11 -22.33
CA GLU A 163 22.19 12.75 -23.64
C GLU A 163 23.65 13.23 -23.81
N PRO A 164 24.27 13.13 -25.00
CA PRO A 164 25.58 13.70 -25.25
C PRO A 164 25.59 15.22 -25.05
N LYS A 165 26.48 15.74 -24.19
CA LYS A 165 26.67 17.19 -24.01
C LYS A 165 28.12 17.58 -23.72
N PRO A 166 28.58 18.79 -24.12
CA PRO A 166 29.91 19.28 -23.81
C PRO A 166 30.20 19.28 -22.31
N LEU A 167 31.42 18.88 -21.93
CA LEU A 167 31.88 18.80 -20.54
C LEU A 167 31.60 20.08 -19.72
N ALA A 168 31.72 21.26 -20.36
CA ALA A 168 31.45 22.56 -19.75
C ALA A 168 29.96 22.84 -19.40
N LYS A 169 29.02 22.00 -19.84
CA LYS A 169 27.58 22.07 -19.49
C LYS A 169 27.19 21.10 -18.37
N LEU A 170 28.09 20.22 -17.92
CA LEU A 170 27.83 19.31 -16.80
C LEU A 170 27.98 20.05 -15.47
N THR A 171 27.03 19.85 -14.56
CA THR A 171 27.00 20.51 -13.26
C THR A 171 27.32 19.51 -12.13
N PRO A 172 28.43 19.69 -11.39
CA PRO A 172 28.75 18.84 -10.24
C PRO A 172 27.67 18.94 -9.14
N PRO A 173 27.23 17.82 -8.55
CA PRO A 173 26.33 17.84 -7.41
C PRO A 173 26.93 18.57 -6.19
N PRO A 174 26.09 19.07 -5.26
CA PRO A 174 26.54 19.64 -3.99
C PRO A 174 27.59 18.77 -3.28
N HIS A 175 28.63 19.43 -2.76
CA HIS A 175 29.77 18.81 -2.09
C HIS A 175 30.68 17.93 -2.97
N ILE A 176 30.57 18.02 -4.31
CA ILE A 176 31.54 17.46 -5.27
C ILE A 176 32.24 18.62 -5.99
N GLY A 177 33.58 18.65 -5.95
CA GLY A 177 34.37 19.63 -6.71
C GLY A 177 34.37 19.32 -8.21
N PRO A 178 34.55 20.33 -9.09
CA PRO A 178 34.65 20.11 -10.54
C PRO A 178 35.81 19.18 -10.90
N GLU A 179 36.89 19.20 -10.12
CA GLU A 179 38.01 18.27 -10.25
C GLU A 179 37.58 16.81 -9.98
N THR A 180 36.93 16.53 -8.85
CA THR A 180 36.44 15.17 -8.52
C THR A 180 35.39 14.68 -9.51
N ALA A 181 34.55 15.57 -10.05
CA ALA A 181 33.63 15.25 -11.14
C ALA A 181 34.38 14.88 -12.42
N TYR A 182 35.39 15.68 -12.83
CA TYR A 182 36.24 15.38 -13.98
C TYR A 182 37.02 14.05 -13.80
N GLN A 183 37.48 13.75 -12.59
CA GLN A 183 38.11 12.47 -12.26
C GLN A 183 37.14 11.29 -12.46
N PHE A 184 35.90 11.38 -11.96
CA PHE A 184 34.87 10.36 -12.15
C PHE A 184 34.55 10.15 -13.64
N LEU A 185 34.43 11.24 -14.41
CA LEU A 185 34.22 11.18 -15.85
C LEU A 185 35.39 10.51 -16.59
N ASN A 186 36.65 10.82 -16.23
CA ASN A 186 37.81 10.12 -16.77
C ASN A 186 37.84 8.63 -16.38
N LEU A 187 37.40 8.26 -15.17
CA LEU A 187 37.31 6.85 -14.76
C LEU A 187 36.33 6.07 -15.64
N LEU A 188 35.13 6.63 -15.86
CA LEU A 188 34.12 6.04 -16.76
C LEU A 188 34.65 5.95 -18.20
N ARG A 189 35.28 7.01 -18.73
CA ARG A 189 35.87 7.01 -20.07
C ARG A 189 36.95 5.93 -20.23
N ALA A 190 37.89 5.85 -19.27
CA ALA A 190 39.02 4.92 -19.30
C ALA A 190 38.60 3.45 -19.05
N ALA A 191 37.41 3.24 -18.48
CA ALA A 191 36.74 1.95 -18.33
C ALA A 191 35.73 1.65 -19.48
N GLY A 192 35.66 2.46 -20.54
CA GLY A 192 34.84 2.21 -21.72
C GLY A 192 33.35 2.58 -21.63
N PHE A 193 32.93 3.34 -20.61
CA PHE A 193 31.52 3.66 -20.36
C PHE A 193 31.00 4.94 -21.02
N LEU A 194 31.87 5.75 -21.64
CA LEU A 194 31.50 7.03 -22.24
C LEU A 194 31.80 7.06 -23.74
N THR A 195 30.89 7.65 -24.51
CA THR A 195 31.09 8.04 -25.91
C THR A 195 31.55 9.50 -25.99
N THR A 196 32.36 9.82 -27.01
CA THR A 196 32.88 11.17 -27.24
C THR A 196 32.71 11.58 -28.70
N ASP A 197 31.72 12.43 -28.97
CA ASP A 197 31.56 13.03 -30.29
C ASP A 197 32.51 14.22 -30.45
N ARG A 198 33.30 14.20 -31.53
CA ARG A 198 34.17 15.32 -31.89
C ARG A 198 33.35 16.36 -32.64
N GLU A 199 33.02 17.45 -31.97
CA GLU A 199 32.49 18.64 -32.61
C GLU A 199 33.52 19.13 -33.66
N PRO A 200 33.12 19.42 -34.91
CA PRO A 200 34.04 19.94 -35.91
C PRO A 200 34.54 21.33 -35.45
N PRO A 201 35.85 21.64 -35.58
CA PRO A 201 36.42 22.83 -34.97
C PRO A 201 35.78 24.10 -35.54
N SER A 202 35.25 24.95 -34.67
CA SER A 202 34.70 26.25 -35.03
C SER A 202 35.81 27.16 -35.55
N PHE A 203 35.86 27.35 -36.87
CA PHE A 203 36.87 28.18 -37.52
C PHE A 203 36.76 29.66 -37.10
N ILE A 204 37.75 30.13 -36.35
CA ILE A 204 38.04 31.56 -36.23
C ILE A 204 38.58 32.06 -37.57
N ALA A 205 38.18 33.26 -37.98
CA ALA A 205 38.52 33.81 -39.29
C ALA A 205 40.01 34.18 -39.45
N SER A 206 40.76 33.29 -40.09
CA SER A 206 42.03 33.58 -40.78
C SER A 206 42.20 32.58 -41.93
N GLY A 207 42.40 33.06 -43.16
CA GLY A 207 42.38 32.22 -44.36
C GLY A 207 43.76 31.78 -44.90
N LEU A 208 43.72 31.17 -46.09
CA LEU A 208 44.83 30.48 -46.79
C LEU A 208 45.20 29.12 -46.14
N ASP A 209 45.57 28.08 -46.87
CA ASP A 209 45.89 27.96 -48.31
C ASP A 209 45.44 26.58 -48.88
N GLU A 210 45.44 26.41 -50.20
CA GLU A 210 45.10 25.16 -50.89
C GLU A 210 46.28 24.17 -50.98
N SER A 211 46.01 22.85 -51.04
CA SER A 211 46.52 21.94 -52.11
C SER A 211 46.36 20.43 -51.81
N MET A 212 46.36 19.63 -52.89
CA MET A 212 46.40 18.15 -52.96
C MET A 212 45.17 17.37 -52.43
N VAL A 213 44.36 16.64 -53.22
CA VAL A 213 44.44 16.18 -54.64
C VAL A 213 45.63 15.20 -54.86
N THR A 214 45.47 13.91 -55.17
CA THR A 214 44.70 13.30 -56.30
C THR A 214 44.50 11.76 -56.13
N SER A 215 43.86 11.12 -57.12
CA SER A 215 43.67 9.66 -57.41
C SER A 215 42.47 9.00 -56.69
N VAL A 216 41.37 8.54 -57.32
CA VAL A 216 40.96 8.11 -58.70
C VAL A 216 41.14 6.62 -59.01
N ALA A 217 40.01 5.90 -59.13
CA ALA A 217 39.72 4.92 -60.20
C ALA A 217 38.26 4.37 -60.16
N ASN A 218 37.40 4.84 -61.09
CA ASN A 218 36.27 4.16 -61.80
C ASN A 218 35.16 3.39 -61.01
N ALA A 219 33.96 3.12 -61.52
CA ALA A 219 33.00 3.68 -62.52
C ALA A 219 31.73 2.76 -62.41
N SER A 220 30.48 3.11 -62.77
CA SER A 220 29.90 4.12 -63.67
C SER A 220 28.51 4.56 -63.11
N THR A 221 28.00 5.79 -63.29
CA THR A 221 27.02 6.26 -64.34
C THR A 221 25.75 5.39 -64.49
N GLU A 222 24.55 5.90 -64.79
CA GLU A 222 23.98 7.23 -65.12
C GLU A 222 22.74 7.50 -64.21
N THR A 223 22.16 8.69 -63.93
CA THR A 223 22.40 10.15 -64.07
C THR A 223 21.44 10.86 -63.05
N GLU A 224 21.08 12.17 -62.97
CA GLU A 224 21.24 13.36 -63.83
C GLU A 224 21.15 14.71 -63.04
N GLU A 225 22.17 15.56 -63.20
CA GLU A 225 22.20 17.04 -63.11
C GLU A 225 21.77 17.88 -61.88
N VAL A 226 22.21 19.16 -61.94
CA VAL A 226 22.33 20.15 -60.86
C VAL A 226 22.22 21.59 -61.43
N ALA A 227 21.38 22.45 -60.84
CA ALA A 227 21.51 23.92 -60.89
C ALA A 227 20.74 24.55 -59.70
N ALA A 228 21.17 25.56 -58.93
CA ALA A 228 22.19 26.62 -59.05
C ALA A 228 21.73 27.99 -59.61
N GLN A 229 21.01 28.74 -58.78
CA GLN A 229 21.01 30.23 -58.63
C GLN A 229 20.26 30.55 -57.31
N LEU A 230 20.75 31.38 -56.37
CA LEU A 230 20.98 32.85 -56.41
C LEU A 230 19.64 33.60 -56.63
N ASN A 231 19.20 34.59 -55.83
CA ASN A 231 19.96 35.45 -54.90
C ASN A 231 19.10 36.07 -53.76
N GLU A 232 19.78 36.49 -52.69
CA GLU A 232 19.58 37.74 -51.89
C GLU A 232 18.29 38.09 -51.10
N VAL A 233 18.53 38.38 -49.80
CA VAL A 233 18.19 39.62 -49.04
C VAL A 233 16.85 39.75 -48.27
N ASP A 234 17.04 39.81 -46.95
CA ASP A 234 16.47 40.65 -45.87
C ASP A 234 14.95 40.88 -45.62
N ASP A 235 14.64 40.65 -44.33
CA ASP A 235 13.90 41.50 -43.38
C ASP A 235 12.36 41.51 -43.20
N ALA A 236 12.04 41.77 -41.92
CA ALA A 236 10.87 42.45 -41.37
C ALA A 236 9.44 41.85 -41.50
N LEU A 237 8.98 41.42 -40.32
CA LEU A 237 7.61 41.15 -39.83
C LEU A 237 6.42 42.01 -40.38
N THR A 238 5.23 41.46 -40.10
CA THR A 238 3.94 42.11 -39.75
C THR A 238 2.89 42.51 -40.82
N ALA A 239 1.82 41.69 -40.87
CA ALA A 239 0.43 42.06 -40.54
C ALA A 239 -0.55 42.67 -41.59
N THR A 240 -1.34 41.76 -42.20
CA THR A 240 -2.83 41.82 -42.38
C THR A 240 -3.51 42.91 -43.24
N GLN A 241 -4.02 42.49 -44.41
CA GLN A 241 -5.33 42.79 -45.06
C GLN A 241 -5.44 41.86 -46.30
N LEU A 242 -6.46 41.00 -46.49
CA LEU A 242 -7.89 41.19 -46.82
C LEU A 242 -8.20 41.72 -48.24
N LEU A 243 -8.53 40.77 -49.15
CA LEU A 243 -9.39 40.88 -50.36
C LEU A 243 -8.88 41.80 -51.50
N GLU A 244 -9.08 41.55 -52.81
CA GLU A 244 -10.15 40.85 -53.59
C GLU A 244 -9.60 40.12 -54.86
N ALA A 245 -10.52 39.50 -55.64
CA ALA A 245 -10.41 39.07 -57.07
C ALA A 245 -9.53 37.84 -57.44
N GLU A 246 -9.78 37.03 -58.50
CA GLU A 246 -10.93 36.75 -59.40
C GLU A 246 -10.68 35.34 -60.06
N MET A 247 -11.66 34.42 -60.24
CA MET A 247 -12.65 34.25 -61.35
C MET A 247 -12.02 33.96 -62.75
N LEU A 248 -12.49 33.03 -63.63
CA LEU A 248 -13.61 32.06 -63.73
C LEU A 248 -13.08 30.70 -64.27
N GLY A 249 -13.81 29.59 -64.45
CA GLY A 249 -15.25 29.22 -64.35
C GLY A 249 -15.41 27.68 -64.46
N ASP A 250 -16.60 27.07 -64.59
CA ASP A 250 -17.94 27.60 -64.87
C ASP A 250 -19.07 26.65 -64.38
N GLU A 251 -20.32 27.14 -64.31
CA GLU A 251 -21.65 26.47 -64.14
C GLU A 251 -21.81 25.29 -63.11
N ALA A 252 -22.58 25.39 -62.00
CA ALA A 252 -24.05 25.57 -61.79
C ALA A 252 -24.85 24.22 -61.77
N ASP A 253 -26.01 24.03 -61.10
CA ASP A 253 -26.96 24.96 -60.45
C ASP A 253 -27.91 24.27 -59.39
N VAL A 254 -28.68 25.06 -58.59
CA VAL A 254 -29.89 24.76 -57.74
C VAL A 254 -29.72 23.76 -56.54
N VAL A 255 -30.03 23.98 -55.23
CA VAL A 255 -31.08 24.70 -54.42
C VAL A 255 -32.37 23.81 -54.22
N ALA A 256 -33.12 23.69 -53.11
CA ALA A 256 -33.19 24.33 -51.76
C ALA A 256 -33.85 23.44 -50.66
N THR A 257 -33.75 23.89 -49.38
CA THR A 257 -34.71 23.78 -48.23
C THR A 257 -35.24 22.45 -47.64
N GLU A 258 -35.26 22.40 -46.29
CA GLU A 258 -36.16 21.63 -45.39
C GLU A 258 -37.68 21.92 -45.65
N PRO A 259 -38.68 21.10 -45.22
CA PRO A 259 -38.76 20.39 -43.91
C PRO A 259 -39.52 19.02 -43.83
N GLU A 260 -39.69 18.52 -42.60
CA GLU A 260 -40.72 17.57 -42.07
C GLU A 260 -42.18 17.86 -42.55
N PRO A 261 -43.19 16.95 -42.44
CA PRO A 261 -43.23 15.68 -41.68
C PRO A 261 -43.94 14.45 -42.34
N ALA A 262 -44.07 13.36 -41.54
CA ALA A 262 -45.22 12.43 -41.41
C ALA A 262 -45.37 11.13 -42.25
N ASP A 263 -45.82 10.08 -41.54
CA ASP A 263 -46.64 8.88 -41.87
C ASP A 263 -46.50 8.12 -43.21
N GLY A 264 -46.42 6.78 -43.17
CA GLY A 264 -46.73 5.95 -44.36
C GLY A 264 -46.24 4.48 -44.43
N ASP A 265 -46.73 3.64 -43.51
CA ASP A 265 -46.93 2.17 -43.54
C ASP A 265 -46.59 1.29 -44.79
N ALA A 266 -46.38 -0.01 -44.51
CA ALA A 266 -46.56 -1.21 -45.36
C ALA A 266 -45.45 -1.78 -46.29
N ALA A 267 -45.33 -3.12 -46.20
CA ALA A 267 -45.02 -4.10 -47.26
C ALA A 267 -43.56 -4.42 -47.68
N THR A 268 -43.01 -5.44 -47.00
CA THR A 268 -42.33 -6.64 -47.58
C THR A 268 -42.96 -7.12 -48.92
N PRO A 269 -42.29 -7.92 -49.82
CA PRO A 269 -41.44 -9.07 -49.43
C PRO A 269 -40.34 -9.60 -50.43
N THR A 270 -39.55 -10.60 -49.96
CA THR A 270 -38.92 -11.72 -50.75
C THR A 270 -37.90 -11.40 -51.89
N THR A 271 -36.99 -12.27 -52.36
CA THR A 271 -36.63 -13.70 -52.08
C THR A 271 -35.18 -14.02 -52.54
N GLU A 272 -34.64 -15.12 -52.00
CA GLU A 272 -33.73 -16.10 -52.64
C GLU A 272 -32.36 -15.70 -53.26
N ALA A 273 -31.35 -16.11 -52.50
CA ALA A 273 -30.02 -16.59 -52.87
C ALA A 273 -29.81 -17.25 -54.26
N LEU A 274 -28.57 -17.14 -54.75
CA LEU A 274 -27.90 -18.07 -55.65
C LEU A 274 -26.52 -18.45 -55.06
N ALA A 275 -25.95 -19.59 -55.45
CA ALA A 275 -24.83 -20.24 -54.73
C ALA A 275 -23.85 -21.01 -55.65
N PHE A 276 -22.78 -21.56 -55.05
CA PHE A 276 -21.76 -22.48 -55.62
C PHE A 276 -20.77 -21.85 -56.63
N SER A 277 -19.48 -22.26 -56.73
CA SER A 277 -18.66 -23.18 -55.90
C SER A 277 -17.15 -23.19 -56.27
N THR A 278 -16.35 -23.98 -55.53
CA THR A 278 -15.12 -24.72 -55.99
C THR A 278 -13.85 -23.89 -56.34
N ASP A 279 -12.61 -24.43 -56.29
CA ASP A 279 -12.14 -25.83 -56.14
C ASP A 279 -10.71 -25.97 -55.53
N ALA A 280 -10.24 -27.23 -55.42
CA ALA A 280 -8.87 -27.74 -55.16
C ALA A 280 -8.32 -27.58 -53.72
N ALA A 281 -8.06 -28.61 -52.90
CA ALA A 281 -7.77 -30.06 -53.01
C ALA A 281 -6.30 -30.47 -53.21
N ILE A 282 -5.87 -31.49 -52.44
CA ILE A 282 -5.01 -32.61 -52.85
C ILE A 282 -5.25 -33.84 -51.94
N GLN A 283 -5.15 -35.03 -52.52
CA GLN A 283 -5.42 -36.37 -51.98
C GLN A 283 -4.15 -37.06 -51.44
N ALA A 284 -4.13 -38.27 -50.84
CA ALA A 284 -5.07 -39.10 -50.06
C ALA A 284 -4.30 -40.39 -49.63
N GLY A 285 -4.90 -41.32 -48.87
CA GLY A 285 -4.32 -42.64 -48.63
C GLY A 285 -5.13 -43.55 -47.70
N GLU A 286 -5.92 -44.47 -48.25
CA GLU A 286 -6.60 -45.54 -47.50
C GLU A 286 -5.81 -46.86 -47.52
N ALA A 287 -5.98 -47.68 -46.48
CA ALA A 287 -5.64 -49.10 -46.47
C ALA A 287 -6.62 -49.86 -45.53
N THR A 288 -6.85 -51.15 -45.78
CA THR A 288 -8.06 -51.86 -45.31
C THR A 288 -7.78 -53.12 -44.48
N ALA A 289 -8.72 -53.40 -43.56
CA ALA A 289 -9.12 -54.72 -43.02
C ALA A 289 -8.10 -55.55 -42.21
N GLU A 290 -8.55 -56.09 -41.06
CA GLU A 290 -9.05 -57.48 -40.98
C GLU A 290 -9.84 -57.72 -39.67
N THR A 291 -10.48 -58.89 -39.54
CA THR A 291 -11.50 -59.19 -38.51
C THR A 291 -11.26 -60.49 -37.75
N THR A 292 -11.43 -60.47 -36.43
CA THR A 292 -11.85 -61.60 -35.56
C THR A 292 -12.28 -60.99 -34.22
N GLU A 293 -13.46 -61.21 -33.63
CA GLU A 293 -14.20 -62.45 -33.30
C GLU A 293 -13.40 -63.39 -32.35
N LEU A 294 -13.96 -63.90 -31.25
CA LEU A 294 -15.38 -64.02 -30.84
C LEU A 294 -15.54 -64.06 -29.29
N ASP A 295 -16.80 -63.99 -28.85
CA ASP A 295 -17.35 -64.48 -27.57
C ASP A 295 -16.97 -63.80 -26.22
N ALA A 296 -17.91 -63.64 -25.27
CA ALA A 296 -19.36 -63.86 -25.29
C ALA A 296 -20.06 -63.32 -24.01
N LEU A 297 -21.33 -62.86 -24.18
CA LEU A 297 -22.52 -63.07 -23.31
C LEU A 297 -22.44 -62.73 -21.79
N GLU A 298 -23.46 -62.14 -21.16
CA GLU A 298 -24.64 -61.42 -21.66
C GLU A 298 -25.15 -60.46 -20.56
N ASP A 299 -25.32 -59.20 -20.93
CA ASP A 299 -26.58 -58.44 -20.88
C ASP A 299 -27.67 -58.81 -19.84
N ARG A 300 -28.20 -57.78 -19.15
CA ARG A 300 -29.59 -57.25 -19.24
C ARG A 300 -29.91 -56.39 -18.00
N LEU A 301 -30.35 -55.10 -18.08
CA LEU A 301 -31.54 -54.54 -18.76
C LEU A 301 -32.86 -54.97 -18.03
N ILE A 302 -33.85 -54.10 -17.72
CA ILE A 302 -34.10 -52.72 -18.20
C ILE A 302 -35.16 -51.94 -17.36
N GLU A 303 -35.38 -50.67 -17.75
CA GLU A 303 -36.55 -49.77 -17.56
C GLU A 303 -36.97 -49.19 -16.19
N VAL A 304 -36.99 -47.85 -16.20
CA VAL A 304 -37.97 -46.97 -15.53
C VAL A 304 -39.26 -46.93 -16.36
N THR A 305 -40.42 -46.74 -15.73
CA THR A 305 -41.61 -46.14 -16.38
C THR A 305 -42.48 -45.42 -15.34
N ASP A 306 -43.09 -44.31 -15.74
CA ASP A 306 -44.02 -43.52 -14.91
C ASP A 306 -45.40 -44.17 -14.77
N THR A 307 -46.15 -43.84 -13.70
CA THR A 307 -47.41 -43.06 -13.84
C THR A 307 -48.06 -42.70 -12.49
N ASP A 308 -48.27 -41.40 -12.32
CA ASP A 308 -49.42 -40.67 -11.75
C ASP A 308 -50.40 -41.27 -10.70
N SER A 309 -50.77 -40.36 -9.78
CA SER A 309 -52.13 -40.06 -9.27
C SER A 309 -52.66 -40.59 -7.91
N LEU A 310 -53.07 -39.59 -7.09
CA LEU A 310 -54.25 -39.51 -6.21
C LEU A 310 -54.34 -40.25 -4.85
N ASP A 311 -54.12 -39.43 -3.80
CA ASP A 311 -55.05 -39.11 -2.70
C ASP A 311 -55.43 -40.08 -1.54
N ALA A 312 -55.36 -39.46 -0.34
CA ALA A 312 -56.32 -39.50 0.77
C ALA A 312 -56.35 -40.65 1.84
N GLN A 313 -55.72 -40.30 2.98
CA GLN A 313 -56.28 -40.33 4.36
C GLN A 313 -56.33 -41.62 5.23
N ALA A 314 -56.18 -41.35 6.54
CA ALA A 314 -56.69 -42.02 7.74
C ALA A 314 -55.86 -43.13 8.43
N GLU A 315 -55.35 -42.78 9.62
CA GLU A 315 -55.09 -43.67 10.79
C GLU A 315 -56.44 -44.00 11.53
N PRO A 316 -56.51 -44.44 12.82
CA PRO A 316 -55.50 -44.96 13.79
C PRO A 316 -55.94 -46.23 14.58
N TYR A 317 -55.25 -46.50 15.71
CA TYR A 317 -55.54 -47.44 16.84
C TYR A 317 -55.01 -48.89 16.69
N ALA A 318 -54.48 -49.57 17.75
CA ALA A 318 -54.08 -49.17 19.11
C ALA A 318 -53.27 -50.28 19.86
N GLU A 319 -52.98 -50.03 21.16
CA GLU A 319 -52.75 -51.00 22.28
C GLU A 319 -51.31 -51.33 22.78
N THR A 320 -50.78 -50.40 23.60
CA THR A 320 -50.25 -50.61 24.99
C THR A 320 -49.18 -51.68 25.35
N GLU A 321 -47.99 -51.20 25.77
CA GLU A 321 -47.52 -51.07 27.19
C GLU A 321 -47.84 -52.18 28.24
N PRO A 322 -47.04 -52.37 29.33
CA PRO A 322 -45.57 -52.51 29.43
C PRO A 322 -45.12 -53.54 30.51
N VAL A 323 -43.83 -53.96 30.56
CA VAL A 323 -43.23 -54.62 31.76
C VAL A 323 -41.75 -54.28 31.93
N ALA A 324 -41.33 -53.99 33.17
CA ALA A 324 -39.92 -53.88 33.58
C ALA A 324 -39.67 -54.62 34.91
N LEU A 325 -38.48 -55.21 35.10
CA LEU A 325 -37.84 -55.51 36.39
C LEU A 325 -36.35 -55.85 36.11
N VAL A 326 -35.38 -55.01 36.51
CA VAL A 326 -34.61 -55.03 37.79
C VAL A 326 -33.39 -55.97 37.80
N ALA A 327 -32.31 -55.47 38.39
CA ALA A 327 -30.96 -56.04 38.34
C ALA A 327 -30.72 -57.24 39.28
N SER A 328 -29.59 -57.93 39.05
CA SER A 328 -28.89 -58.71 40.07
C SER A 328 -27.39 -58.38 40.03
N ILE A 329 -26.76 -58.29 41.20
CA ILE A 329 -25.34 -57.91 41.36
C ILE A 329 -24.52 -59.17 41.64
N GLN A 330 -23.37 -59.32 40.96
CA GLN A 330 -22.29 -60.20 41.41
C GLN A 330 -20.93 -59.49 41.26
N THR A 331 -20.08 -59.65 42.28
CA THR A 331 -18.82 -58.92 42.46
C THR A 331 -17.64 -59.89 42.59
N THR A 332 -16.64 -59.79 41.70
CA THR A 332 -15.32 -60.43 41.88
C THR A 332 -14.21 -59.59 41.23
N ASN A 333 -13.47 -58.88 42.10
CA ASN A 333 -12.08 -58.42 42.05
C ASN A 333 -11.32 -58.22 40.72
N ASP A 334 -10.83 -56.99 40.55
CA ASP A 334 -9.42 -56.61 40.32
C ASP A 334 -8.58 -57.33 39.23
N ALA A 335 -8.45 -56.65 38.07
CA ALA A 335 -7.23 -56.62 37.26
C ALA A 335 -7.17 -55.29 36.48
N GLU A 336 -5.97 -54.78 36.20
CA GLU A 336 -5.74 -53.42 35.67
C GLU A 336 -6.02 -53.30 34.17
N VAL A 337 -6.94 -52.41 33.77
CA VAL A 337 -6.98 -51.79 32.43
C VAL A 337 -7.44 -50.33 32.57
N GLU A 338 -6.57 -49.36 32.29
CA GLU A 338 -6.95 -47.95 32.21
C GLU A 338 -7.71 -47.67 30.90
N SER A 339 -9.04 -47.66 30.95
CA SER A 339 -9.85 -47.18 29.82
C SER A 339 -9.89 -45.65 29.82
N SER A 340 -9.16 -45.02 28.90
CA SER A 340 -9.25 -43.58 28.62
C SER A 340 -10.62 -43.23 28.01
N ALA A 341 -11.62 -43.05 28.86
CA ALA A 341 -12.93 -42.53 28.47
C ALA A 341 -12.80 -41.04 28.12
N THR A 342 -12.50 -40.75 26.85
CA THR A 342 -12.42 -39.38 26.33
C THR A 342 -13.75 -38.67 26.59
N LYS A 343 -13.71 -37.63 27.42
CA LYS A 343 -14.90 -36.87 27.79
C LYS A 343 -15.25 -35.93 26.65
N LEU A 344 -16.14 -36.38 25.76
CA LEU A 344 -16.70 -35.57 24.68
C LEU A 344 -17.13 -34.20 25.21
N SER A 345 -16.63 -33.16 24.56
CA SER A 345 -17.04 -31.78 24.76
C SER A 345 -18.48 -31.59 24.25
N LEU A 346 -19.22 -30.70 24.89
CA LEU A 346 -20.53 -30.28 24.39
C LEU A 346 -20.31 -29.10 23.46
N ALA A 347 -20.75 -29.20 22.20
CA ALA A 347 -20.82 -28.05 21.31
C ALA A 347 -21.90 -27.08 21.81
N LEU A 348 -21.51 -25.87 22.20
CA LEU A 348 -22.45 -24.78 22.48
C LEU A 348 -22.95 -24.13 21.18
N HIS A 349 -22.07 -24.09 20.18
CA HIS A 349 -22.30 -23.51 18.85
C HIS A 349 -21.91 -24.54 17.76
N PRO A 350 -22.79 -25.51 17.43
CA PRO A 350 -22.49 -26.60 16.50
C PRO A 350 -22.27 -26.09 15.07
N HIS A 351 -21.15 -26.46 14.46
CA HIS A 351 -20.70 -25.95 13.17
C HIS A 351 -20.41 -27.09 12.17
N ASP A 352 -20.67 -26.86 10.88
CA ASP A 352 -20.59 -27.88 9.80
C ASP A 352 -19.23 -28.60 9.71
N LEU A 353 -18.17 -27.95 10.18
CA LEU A 353 -16.80 -28.45 10.14
C LEU A 353 -16.29 -28.99 11.49
N ASP A 354 -17.11 -29.11 12.55
CA ASP A 354 -16.67 -29.61 13.87
C ASP A 354 -16.03 -31.01 13.78
N ASP A 355 -16.72 -31.99 13.17
CA ASP A 355 -16.19 -33.35 12.97
C ASP A 355 -14.95 -33.40 12.05
N ARG A 356 -14.73 -32.34 11.26
CA ARG A 356 -13.65 -32.23 10.26
C ARG A 356 -12.44 -31.46 10.78
N ILE A 357 -12.58 -30.67 11.84
CA ILE A 357 -11.53 -29.79 12.38
C ILE A 357 -11.41 -30.02 13.90
N PRO A 358 -10.55 -30.97 14.33
CA PRO A 358 -10.34 -31.24 15.74
C PRO A 358 -9.98 -29.97 16.51
N GLY A 359 -10.70 -29.70 17.60
CA GLY A 359 -10.53 -28.51 18.45
C GLY A 359 -11.36 -27.29 18.04
N LEU A 360 -12.14 -27.34 16.96
CA LEU A 360 -12.99 -26.21 16.55
C LEU A 360 -14.08 -25.95 17.58
N THR A 361 -14.77 -27.00 18.03
CA THR A 361 -15.80 -26.94 19.06
C THR A 361 -15.30 -26.29 20.36
N GLU A 362 -14.11 -26.68 20.83
CA GLU A 362 -13.47 -26.07 22.00
C GLU A 362 -13.13 -24.59 21.80
N LEU A 363 -12.82 -24.17 20.57
CA LEU A 363 -12.52 -22.77 20.24
C LEU A 363 -13.81 -21.93 20.16
N HIS A 364 -14.85 -22.40 19.46
CA HIS A 364 -16.17 -21.76 19.44
C HIS A 364 -16.79 -21.62 20.83
N ASN A 365 -16.63 -22.64 21.69
CA ASN A 365 -17.04 -22.62 23.09
C ASN A 365 -16.31 -21.57 23.96
N GLN A 366 -15.22 -20.96 23.46
CA GLN A 366 -14.50 -19.86 24.11
C GLN A 366 -14.77 -18.52 23.42
N THR A 367 -14.88 -18.51 22.10
CA THR A 367 -15.05 -17.28 21.30
C THR A 367 -15.65 -17.56 19.92
N LEU A 368 -16.54 -16.67 19.47
CA LEU A 368 -17.06 -16.60 18.09
C LEU A 368 -16.48 -15.39 17.32
N GLY A 369 -15.41 -14.80 17.84
CA GLY A 369 -14.79 -13.58 17.33
C GLY A 369 -14.89 -12.40 18.31
N ASP A 370 -14.15 -11.34 17.99
CA ASP A 370 -14.17 -10.06 18.69
C ASP A 370 -14.19 -8.92 17.65
N PRO A 371 -15.10 -7.93 17.77
CA PRO A 371 -15.28 -6.89 16.74
C PRO A 371 -14.08 -5.94 16.60
N ARG A 372 -13.07 -6.03 17.49
CA ARG A 372 -11.78 -5.35 17.35
C ARG A 372 -10.88 -6.02 16.32
N ILE A 373 -11.09 -7.30 16.00
CA ILE A 373 -10.39 -8.00 14.92
C ILE A 373 -11.06 -7.65 13.59
N THR A 374 -10.33 -6.95 12.72
CA THR A 374 -10.76 -6.60 11.36
C THR A 374 -10.16 -7.57 10.35
N ILE A 375 -11.03 -8.23 9.58
CA ILE A 375 -10.69 -9.04 8.42
C ILE A 375 -11.02 -8.20 7.17
N VAL A 376 -10.05 -8.05 6.26
CA VAL A 376 -10.29 -7.46 4.93
C VAL A 376 -10.25 -8.57 3.89
N ILE A 377 -11.31 -8.71 3.11
CA ILE A 377 -11.47 -9.74 2.08
C ILE A 377 -11.27 -9.09 0.71
N LEU A 378 -10.20 -9.47 0.00
CA LEU A 378 -9.92 -9.08 -1.38
C LEU A 378 -10.52 -10.13 -2.31
N ASP A 379 -11.66 -9.81 -2.91
CA ASP A 379 -12.48 -10.72 -3.72
C ASP A 379 -13.45 -9.91 -4.62
N GLY A 380 -14.47 -10.55 -5.20
CA GLY A 380 -15.60 -9.88 -5.85
C GLY A 380 -16.56 -9.16 -4.88
N ASP A 381 -17.73 -8.77 -5.38
CA ASP A 381 -18.78 -8.15 -4.57
C ASP A 381 -19.80 -9.17 -4.02
N PRO A 382 -19.86 -9.40 -2.69
CA PRO A 382 -20.83 -10.34 -2.11
C PRO A 382 -22.20 -9.71 -1.90
N ASP A 383 -23.24 -10.54 -1.96
CA ASP A 383 -24.62 -10.14 -1.66
C ASP A 383 -24.85 -10.01 -0.15
N HIS A 384 -24.73 -8.79 0.38
CA HIS A 384 -25.02 -8.46 1.78
C HIS A 384 -26.53 -8.42 2.13
N THR A 385 -27.44 -8.74 1.20
CA THR A 385 -28.88 -8.83 1.50
C THR A 385 -29.29 -10.18 2.10
N LEU A 386 -28.46 -11.22 1.94
CA LEU A 386 -28.71 -12.58 2.40
C LEU A 386 -28.77 -12.68 3.93
N SER A 387 -29.66 -13.52 4.45
CA SER A 387 -29.93 -13.64 5.89
C SER A 387 -28.71 -14.03 6.72
N CYS A 388 -27.71 -14.72 6.14
CA CYS A 388 -26.46 -15.06 6.81
C CYS A 388 -25.59 -13.85 7.18
N PHE A 389 -25.84 -12.67 6.61
CA PHE A 389 -25.14 -11.43 6.97
C PHE A 389 -25.96 -10.51 7.89
N VAL A 390 -27.21 -10.85 8.21
CA VAL A 390 -28.09 -10.03 9.05
C VAL A 390 -27.61 -10.08 10.51
N GLY A 391 -26.95 -8.99 10.94
CA GLY A 391 -26.32 -8.88 12.26
C GLY A 391 -24.78 -8.99 12.22
N ALA A 392 -24.21 -9.45 11.11
CA ALA A 392 -22.76 -9.46 10.91
C ALA A 392 -22.20 -8.03 10.83
N ASN A 393 -21.01 -7.81 11.36
CA ASN A 393 -20.29 -6.53 11.25
C ASN A 393 -19.56 -6.43 9.90
N VAL A 394 -20.34 -6.50 8.80
CA VAL A 394 -19.87 -6.45 7.42
C VAL A 394 -19.96 -5.04 6.83
N SER A 395 -19.07 -4.74 5.88
CA SER A 395 -19.05 -3.48 5.15
C SER A 395 -18.37 -3.67 3.79
N LYS A 396 -18.67 -2.80 2.81
CA LYS A 396 -18.04 -2.81 1.47
C LYS A 396 -17.14 -1.59 1.29
N VAL A 397 -16.01 -1.77 0.63
CA VAL A 397 -15.13 -0.70 0.16
C VAL A 397 -14.71 -1.02 -1.28
N VAL A 398 -15.26 -0.29 -2.25
CA VAL A 398 -14.73 -0.33 -3.62
C VAL A 398 -13.32 0.30 -3.59
N PRO A 399 -12.28 -0.34 -4.16
CA PRO A 399 -10.98 0.28 -4.35
C PRO A 399 -11.15 1.58 -5.13
N TYR A 400 -10.70 2.69 -4.56
CA TYR A 400 -11.02 4.04 -5.04
C TYR A 400 -10.60 4.31 -6.50
N TRP A 401 -9.71 3.49 -7.05
CA TRP A 401 -9.17 3.59 -8.40
C TRP A 401 -9.83 2.67 -9.43
N HIS A 402 -10.93 2.00 -9.09
CA HIS A 402 -11.78 1.29 -10.03
C HIS A 402 -13.00 2.16 -10.35
N GLU A 403 -13.35 2.30 -11.63
CA GLU A 403 -14.65 2.85 -12.02
C GLU A 403 -15.73 1.81 -11.66
N PRO A 404 -16.79 2.14 -10.89
CA PRO A 404 -17.80 1.17 -10.49
C PRO A 404 -18.53 0.59 -11.72
N ALA A 405 -18.53 -0.74 -11.85
CA ALA A 405 -19.21 -1.43 -12.94
C ALA A 405 -20.72 -1.59 -12.68
N ASP A 406 -21.49 -1.74 -13.77
CA ASP A 406 -22.95 -1.88 -13.70
C ASP A 406 -23.38 -3.10 -12.85
N PRO A 407 -24.48 -2.99 -12.06
CA PRO A 407 -24.99 -4.11 -11.27
C PRO A 407 -25.40 -5.31 -12.14
N ILE A 408 -24.93 -6.50 -11.76
CA ILE A 408 -25.32 -7.78 -12.37
C ILE A 408 -26.78 -8.09 -12.02
N SER A 409 -27.57 -8.62 -12.97
CA SER A 409 -28.98 -8.90 -12.72
C SER A 409 -29.17 -10.18 -11.88
N PRO A 410 -30.26 -10.28 -11.09
CA PRO A 410 -30.65 -11.53 -10.45
C PRO A 410 -30.92 -12.68 -11.44
N GLU A 411 -31.27 -12.37 -12.69
CA GLU A 411 -31.51 -13.35 -13.75
C GLU A 411 -30.19 -13.99 -14.24
N ASP A 412 -29.10 -13.21 -14.29
CA ASP A 412 -27.76 -13.71 -14.60
C ASP A 412 -27.27 -14.67 -13.49
N TYR A 413 -27.38 -14.26 -12.22
CA TYR A 413 -27.02 -15.10 -11.08
C TYR A 413 -27.86 -16.39 -11.04
N ALA A 414 -29.18 -16.31 -11.23
CA ALA A 414 -30.04 -17.49 -11.29
C ALA A 414 -29.70 -18.42 -12.47
N THR A 415 -29.28 -17.87 -13.61
CA THR A 415 -28.86 -18.64 -14.79
C THR A 415 -27.53 -19.34 -14.55
N PHE A 416 -26.55 -18.67 -13.93
CA PHE A 416 -25.27 -19.25 -13.51
C PHE A 416 -25.48 -20.39 -12.50
N GLN A 417 -26.30 -20.15 -11.48
CA GLN A 417 -26.69 -21.17 -10.50
C GLN A 417 -27.39 -22.36 -11.16
N THR A 418 -28.24 -22.13 -12.16
CA THR A 418 -28.89 -23.19 -12.96
C THR A 418 -27.90 -23.97 -13.84
N ILE A 419 -26.78 -23.36 -14.27
CA ILE A 419 -25.70 -24.08 -14.97
C ILE A 419 -24.89 -24.93 -13.97
N ARG A 420 -24.63 -24.42 -12.75
CA ARG A 420 -23.99 -25.18 -11.67
C ARG A 420 -24.83 -26.36 -11.17
N ASP A 421 -26.13 -26.16 -10.93
CA ASP A 421 -27.04 -27.20 -10.41
C ASP A 421 -27.23 -28.39 -11.37
N LYS A 422 -26.85 -28.26 -12.66
CA LYS A 422 -26.77 -29.39 -13.62
C LYS A 422 -25.57 -30.32 -13.36
N GLY A 423 -24.62 -29.93 -12.53
CA GLY A 423 -23.44 -30.74 -12.18
C GLY A 423 -22.36 -30.84 -13.27
N LEU A 424 -22.37 -29.94 -14.27
CA LEU A 424 -21.38 -29.89 -15.36
C LEU A 424 -19.98 -29.61 -14.82
N LYS A 425 -18.94 -30.17 -15.47
CA LYS A 425 -17.54 -30.10 -15.00
C LYS A 425 -16.55 -29.76 -16.11
N GLY A 426 -15.46 -29.09 -15.72
CA GLY A 426 -14.38 -28.71 -16.63
C GLY A 426 -14.90 -28.00 -17.87
N LYS A 427 -14.49 -28.47 -19.05
CA LYS A 427 -14.87 -27.85 -20.32
C LYS A 427 -16.38 -27.83 -20.58
N GLU A 428 -17.16 -28.80 -20.09
CA GLU A 428 -18.62 -28.80 -20.29
C GLU A 428 -19.32 -27.67 -19.51
N LYS A 429 -18.79 -27.29 -18.35
CA LYS A 429 -19.24 -26.07 -17.64
C LYS A 429 -18.82 -24.82 -18.42
N GLU A 430 -17.56 -24.77 -18.86
CA GLU A 430 -16.99 -23.59 -19.52
C GLU A 430 -17.69 -23.29 -20.86
N ASP A 431 -17.87 -24.29 -21.72
CA ASP A 431 -18.60 -24.16 -22.98
C ASP A 431 -20.08 -23.78 -22.74
N ALA A 432 -20.70 -24.24 -21.64
CA ALA A 432 -22.07 -23.89 -21.28
C ALA A 432 -22.22 -22.46 -20.71
N LEU A 433 -21.19 -21.92 -20.05
CA LEU A 433 -21.16 -20.53 -19.58
C LEU A 433 -20.91 -19.56 -20.74
N ASN A 434 -19.91 -19.85 -21.58
CA ASN A 434 -19.55 -19.04 -22.74
C ASN A 434 -20.63 -19.04 -23.85
N ALA A 435 -21.56 -20.00 -23.83
CA ALA A 435 -22.74 -20.01 -24.70
C ALA A 435 -23.89 -19.11 -24.22
N VAL A 436 -23.80 -18.53 -23.01
CA VAL A 436 -24.88 -17.78 -22.35
C VAL A 436 -24.43 -16.37 -21.95
N PHE A 437 -23.24 -16.24 -21.36
CA PHE A 437 -22.73 -14.98 -20.82
C PHE A 437 -21.67 -14.35 -21.73
N PRO A 438 -21.69 -13.01 -21.91
CA PRO A 438 -20.49 -12.25 -22.27
C PRO A 438 -19.35 -12.51 -21.28
N GLU A 439 -18.10 -12.45 -21.75
CA GLU A 439 -16.91 -12.80 -20.97
C GLU A 439 -16.75 -11.94 -19.69
N ASP A 440 -17.08 -10.65 -19.78
CA ASP A 440 -17.07 -9.71 -18.67
C ASP A 440 -18.14 -10.04 -17.62
N ILE A 441 -19.37 -10.32 -18.05
CA ILE A 441 -20.46 -10.74 -17.15
C ILE A 441 -20.14 -12.10 -16.50
N LYS A 442 -19.64 -13.07 -17.27
CA LYS A 442 -19.20 -14.38 -16.76
C LYS A 442 -18.19 -14.21 -15.63
N ASN A 443 -17.09 -13.49 -15.89
CA ASN A 443 -16.01 -13.33 -14.94
C ASN A 443 -16.45 -12.59 -13.67
N ARG A 444 -17.32 -11.58 -13.79
CA ARG A 444 -17.88 -10.87 -12.62
C ARG A 444 -18.88 -11.72 -11.83
N VAL A 445 -19.73 -12.51 -12.51
CA VAL A 445 -20.64 -13.46 -11.84
C VAL A 445 -19.86 -14.51 -11.04
N GLU A 446 -18.83 -15.12 -11.62
CA GLU A 446 -17.99 -16.10 -10.91
C GLU A 446 -17.29 -15.48 -9.70
N LEU A 447 -16.77 -14.25 -9.83
CA LEU A 447 -16.08 -13.55 -8.75
C LEU A 447 -17.03 -13.13 -7.61
N ASN A 448 -18.25 -12.69 -7.92
CA ASN A 448 -19.23 -12.26 -6.92
C ASN A 448 -19.86 -13.46 -6.19
N ASP A 449 -20.07 -14.57 -6.90
CA ASP A 449 -20.51 -15.84 -6.31
C ASP A 449 -19.43 -16.43 -5.38
N HIS A 450 -18.18 -16.41 -5.81
CA HIS A 450 -17.02 -16.75 -4.99
C HIS A 450 -16.94 -15.90 -3.72
N ALA A 451 -17.07 -14.57 -3.85
CA ALA A 451 -17.06 -13.64 -2.72
C ALA A 451 -18.19 -13.90 -1.71
N CYS A 452 -19.40 -14.27 -2.17
CA CYS A 452 -20.50 -14.67 -1.29
C CYS A 452 -20.12 -15.90 -0.43
N HIS A 453 -19.56 -16.92 -1.07
CA HIS A 453 -19.18 -18.17 -0.40
C HIS A 453 -18.04 -17.97 0.59
N VAL A 454 -16.97 -17.27 0.18
CA VAL A 454 -15.82 -16.89 1.02
C VAL A 454 -16.26 -16.05 2.22
N THR A 455 -17.08 -15.01 2.01
CA THR A 455 -17.49 -14.10 3.09
C THR A 455 -18.40 -14.80 4.09
N SER A 456 -19.38 -15.59 3.62
CA SER A 456 -20.29 -16.33 4.51
C SER A 456 -19.59 -17.46 5.28
N THR A 457 -18.60 -18.13 4.69
CA THR A 457 -17.73 -19.09 5.40
C THR A 457 -16.98 -18.41 6.56
N ILE A 458 -16.61 -17.12 6.43
CA ILE A 458 -15.90 -16.37 7.48
C ILE A 458 -16.86 -15.83 8.55
N VAL A 459 -17.97 -15.17 8.17
CA VAL A 459 -18.78 -14.33 9.09
C VAL A 459 -20.29 -14.61 9.06
N GLY A 460 -20.71 -15.69 8.40
CA GLY A 460 -22.11 -16.12 8.39
C GLY A 460 -22.65 -16.32 9.81
N GLN A 461 -23.77 -15.68 10.14
CA GLN A 461 -24.29 -15.65 11.51
C GLN A 461 -24.84 -17.01 11.95
N GLU A 462 -24.73 -17.30 13.25
CA GLU A 462 -25.28 -18.53 13.84
C GLU A 462 -26.81 -18.62 13.63
N HIS A 463 -27.31 -19.83 13.45
CA HIS A 463 -28.72 -20.14 13.15
C HIS A 463 -29.26 -19.61 11.80
N SER A 464 -28.43 -18.96 10.97
CA SER A 464 -28.75 -18.67 9.56
C SER A 464 -28.49 -19.88 8.64
N PRO A 465 -28.78 -19.81 7.33
CA PRO A 465 -28.47 -20.88 6.38
C PRO A 465 -26.97 -21.20 6.25
N VAL A 466 -26.09 -20.29 6.68
CA VAL A 466 -24.64 -20.47 6.72
C VAL A 466 -24.10 -19.89 8.03
N PHE A 467 -23.80 -20.75 8.99
CA PHE A 467 -22.97 -20.40 10.13
C PHE A 467 -21.49 -20.51 9.73
N GLY A 468 -20.77 -19.40 9.79
CA GLY A 468 -19.35 -19.30 9.47
C GLY A 468 -18.45 -19.31 10.72
N LEU A 469 -17.14 -19.34 10.49
CA LEU A 469 -16.15 -19.59 11.55
C LEU A 469 -16.05 -18.46 12.60
N ALA A 470 -16.26 -17.19 12.26
CA ALA A 470 -15.97 -16.05 13.13
C ALA A 470 -17.03 -14.91 13.01
N PRO A 471 -18.32 -15.19 13.30
CA PRO A 471 -19.44 -14.28 13.05
C PRO A 471 -19.37 -12.94 13.81
N HIS A 472 -18.61 -12.83 14.90
CA HIS A 472 -18.49 -11.61 15.70
C HIS A 472 -17.26 -10.74 15.36
N CYS A 473 -16.42 -11.17 14.41
CA CYS A 473 -15.34 -10.33 13.88
C CYS A 473 -15.88 -9.21 12.96
N ARG A 474 -15.09 -8.15 12.79
CA ARG A 474 -15.38 -7.09 11.81
C ARG A 474 -14.88 -7.51 10.44
N VAL A 475 -15.71 -7.36 9.40
CA VAL A 475 -15.36 -7.71 8.01
C VAL A 475 -15.51 -6.50 7.09
N ILE A 476 -14.54 -6.33 6.20
CA ILE A 476 -14.59 -5.36 5.09
C ILE A 476 -14.34 -6.12 3.80
N ASN A 477 -15.35 -6.18 2.92
CA ASN A 477 -15.20 -6.69 1.57
C ASN A 477 -14.62 -5.58 0.68
N MET A 478 -13.49 -5.85 0.06
CA MET A 478 -12.84 -4.97 -0.90
C MET A 478 -13.07 -5.49 -2.32
N THR A 479 -13.96 -4.86 -3.06
CA THR A 479 -14.63 -5.46 -4.22
C THR A 479 -13.88 -5.18 -5.53
N HIS A 480 -13.48 -6.23 -6.23
CA HIS A 480 -12.67 -6.13 -7.46
C HIS A 480 -13.46 -6.44 -8.74
N ASP A 481 -14.77 -6.71 -8.64
CA ASP A 481 -15.65 -7.00 -9.77
C ASP A 481 -15.77 -5.86 -10.79
N ALA A 482 -15.45 -4.64 -10.39
CA ALA A 482 -15.35 -3.48 -11.26
C ALA A 482 -14.34 -3.66 -12.42
N LEU A 483 -13.32 -4.51 -12.23
CA LEU A 483 -12.39 -4.89 -13.28
C LEU A 483 -12.95 -6.09 -14.07
N GLY A 484 -13.71 -5.82 -15.13
CA GLY A 484 -14.35 -6.85 -15.96
C GLY A 484 -13.42 -7.81 -16.71
N ASN A 485 -12.10 -7.72 -16.52
CA ASN A 485 -11.08 -8.61 -17.04
C ASN A 485 -10.28 -9.25 -15.90
N TYR A 486 -10.19 -10.58 -15.90
CA TYR A 486 -9.53 -11.35 -14.85
C TYR A 486 -8.02 -11.07 -14.76
N ASP A 487 -7.34 -10.77 -15.87
CA ASP A 487 -5.90 -10.41 -15.86
C ASP A 487 -5.62 -9.09 -15.11
N ASP A 488 -6.56 -8.14 -15.14
CA ASP A 488 -6.44 -6.85 -14.46
C ASP A 488 -6.76 -6.96 -12.96
N VAL A 489 -7.75 -7.78 -12.59
CA VAL A 489 -8.01 -8.21 -11.20
C VAL A 489 -6.75 -8.85 -10.61
N LEU A 490 -6.16 -9.79 -11.36
CA LEU A 490 -4.96 -10.53 -10.98
C LEU A 490 -3.66 -9.76 -11.24
N SER A 491 -3.69 -8.46 -11.55
CA SER A 491 -2.46 -7.69 -11.74
C SER A 491 -1.76 -7.46 -10.39
N PRO A 492 -0.42 -7.67 -10.28
CA PRO A 492 0.29 -7.43 -9.02
C PRO A 492 0.22 -5.98 -8.56
N LEU A 493 0.06 -5.04 -9.49
CA LEU A 493 -0.19 -3.63 -9.19
C LEU A 493 -1.51 -3.43 -8.44
N ASN A 494 -2.63 -3.99 -8.91
CA ASN A 494 -3.90 -3.86 -8.20
C ASN A 494 -3.88 -4.63 -6.88
N MET A 495 -3.31 -5.83 -6.83
CA MET A 495 -3.13 -6.58 -5.57
C MET A 495 -2.27 -5.81 -4.56
N ALA A 496 -1.14 -5.22 -4.95
CA ALA A 496 -0.28 -4.44 -4.05
C ALA A 496 -0.99 -3.17 -3.52
N ARG A 497 -1.77 -2.50 -4.38
CA ARG A 497 -2.60 -1.35 -3.97
C ARG A 497 -3.74 -1.77 -3.03
N ALA A 498 -4.33 -2.95 -3.24
CA ALA A 498 -5.36 -3.53 -2.39
C ALA A 498 -4.80 -3.93 -1.01
N PHE A 499 -3.59 -4.52 -0.96
CA PHE A 499 -2.86 -4.74 0.30
C PHE A 499 -2.58 -3.42 1.02
N ASP A 500 -2.09 -2.39 0.32
CA ASP A 500 -1.87 -1.06 0.89
C ASP A 500 -3.17 -0.45 1.47
N LEU A 501 -4.27 -0.52 0.72
CA LEU A 501 -5.58 -0.05 1.16
C LEU A 501 -6.13 -0.86 2.35
N ALA A 502 -5.85 -2.17 2.43
CA ALA A 502 -6.27 -3.04 3.51
C ALA A 502 -5.51 -2.78 4.82
N ILE A 503 -4.20 -2.49 4.76
CA ILE A 503 -3.41 -1.98 5.89
C ILE A 503 -4.04 -0.67 6.39
N GLU A 504 -4.34 0.24 5.47
CA GLU A 504 -4.94 1.55 5.74
C GLU A 504 -6.34 1.47 6.38
N LEU A 505 -7.14 0.46 6.01
CA LEU A 505 -8.45 0.15 6.61
C LEU A 505 -8.37 -0.49 8.02
N GLY A 506 -7.16 -0.78 8.50
CA GLY A 506 -6.90 -1.35 9.82
C GLY A 506 -7.07 -2.87 9.89
N ALA A 507 -6.76 -3.60 8.81
CA ALA A 507 -6.76 -5.06 8.81
C ALA A 507 -5.85 -5.66 9.91
N ASN A 508 -6.31 -6.72 10.57
CA ASN A 508 -5.47 -7.68 11.30
C ASN A 508 -5.20 -8.91 10.46
N ILE A 509 -6.17 -9.29 9.61
CA ILE A 509 -6.05 -10.36 8.61
C ILE A 509 -6.49 -9.80 7.26
N ILE A 510 -5.73 -10.08 6.22
CA ILE A 510 -6.10 -9.84 4.83
C ILE A 510 -6.29 -11.20 4.17
N HIS A 511 -7.53 -11.53 3.84
CA HIS A 511 -7.85 -12.68 3.02
C HIS A 511 -7.74 -12.27 1.55
N CYS A 512 -6.84 -12.90 0.80
CA CYS A 512 -6.72 -12.69 -0.64
C CYS A 512 -7.27 -13.93 -1.36
N GLY A 513 -8.51 -13.84 -1.88
CA GLY A 513 -9.15 -14.94 -2.62
C GLY A 513 -8.49 -15.21 -3.98
N PHE A 514 -7.71 -14.25 -4.48
CA PHE A 514 -7.06 -14.28 -5.78
C PHE A 514 -5.89 -15.26 -5.86
N CYS A 515 -5.71 -15.80 -7.07
CA CYS A 515 -4.53 -16.54 -7.50
C CYS A 515 -4.06 -15.97 -8.85
N ARG A 516 -2.92 -15.26 -8.87
CA ARG A 516 -2.21 -14.97 -10.12
C ARG A 516 -1.25 -16.13 -10.44
N PRO A 517 -1.38 -16.81 -11.59
CA PRO A 517 -0.46 -17.88 -11.96
C PRO A 517 1.01 -17.43 -12.06
N THR A 518 1.91 -18.24 -11.54
CA THR A 518 3.37 -18.14 -11.71
C THR A 518 3.99 -19.53 -11.89
N GLN A 519 5.18 -19.58 -12.48
CA GLN A 519 6.01 -20.79 -12.63
C GLN A 519 7.24 -20.77 -11.70
N THR A 520 7.35 -19.78 -10.81
CA THR A 520 8.46 -19.60 -9.87
C THR A 520 7.95 -19.22 -8.48
N GLY A 521 8.83 -19.28 -7.47
CA GLY A 521 8.56 -18.71 -6.15
C GLY A 521 8.76 -17.19 -6.07
N GLU A 522 8.85 -16.51 -7.22
CA GLU A 522 9.14 -15.09 -7.35
C GLU A 522 7.90 -14.33 -7.82
N GLY A 523 7.81 -13.06 -7.44
CA GLY A 523 6.74 -12.15 -7.83
C GLY A 523 7.27 -10.73 -8.03
N GLU A 524 6.48 -9.87 -8.64
CA GLU A 524 6.87 -8.48 -8.90
C GLU A 524 7.18 -7.75 -7.58
N GLU A 525 8.31 -7.03 -7.54
CA GLU A 525 8.88 -6.43 -6.33
C GLU A 525 7.87 -5.56 -5.54
N LEU A 526 6.97 -4.87 -6.23
CA LEU A 526 5.89 -4.07 -5.63
C LEU A 526 4.91 -4.91 -4.78
N LEU A 527 4.63 -6.16 -5.19
CA LEU A 527 3.77 -7.09 -4.45
C LEU A 527 4.55 -7.72 -3.28
N VAL A 528 5.82 -8.06 -3.49
CA VAL A 528 6.72 -8.55 -2.43
C VAL A 528 6.87 -7.50 -1.32
N GLN A 529 7.02 -6.22 -1.68
CA GLN A 529 7.07 -5.11 -0.74
C GLN A 529 5.74 -4.90 -0.01
N ALA A 530 4.59 -5.03 -0.67
CA ALA A 530 3.28 -4.93 -0.02
C ALA A 530 3.03 -6.05 1.00
N ILE A 531 3.41 -7.29 0.67
CA ILE A 531 3.35 -8.43 1.60
C ILE A 531 4.27 -8.22 2.80
N LYS A 532 5.52 -7.83 2.55
CA LYS A 532 6.47 -7.48 3.63
C LYS A 532 5.94 -6.34 4.50
N LYS A 533 5.31 -5.31 3.91
CA LYS A 533 4.70 -4.20 4.64
C LYS A 533 3.56 -4.67 5.54
N CYS A 534 2.78 -5.69 5.15
CA CYS A 534 1.79 -6.30 6.03
C CYS A 534 2.46 -6.98 7.24
N GLN A 535 3.51 -7.77 7.03
CA GLN A 535 4.27 -8.38 8.14
C GLN A 535 4.91 -7.34 9.07
N ASP A 536 5.54 -6.31 8.50
CA ASP A 536 6.17 -5.19 9.24
C ASP A 536 5.14 -4.40 10.09
N ASN A 537 3.84 -4.53 9.80
CA ASN A 537 2.73 -3.94 10.55
C ASN A 537 1.92 -4.96 11.38
N ASN A 538 2.40 -6.21 11.53
CA ASN A 538 1.74 -7.28 12.30
C ASN A 538 0.35 -7.67 11.74
N ILE A 539 0.27 -7.85 10.42
CA ILE A 539 -0.95 -8.20 9.68
C ILE A 539 -0.74 -9.54 8.97
N LEU A 540 -1.64 -10.50 9.20
CA LEU A 540 -1.61 -11.81 8.56
C LEU A 540 -2.21 -11.73 7.15
N ILE A 541 -1.52 -12.29 6.14
CA ILE A 541 -2.10 -12.53 4.82
C ILE A 541 -2.44 -14.01 4.70
N VAL A 542 -3.66 -14.33 4.28
CA VAL A 542 -4.10 -15.71 3.96
C VAL A 542 -4.47 -15.79 2.48
N SER A 543 -4.00 -16.82 1.77
CA SER A 543 -4.23 -16.96 0.32
C SER A 543 -4.22 -18.44 -0.11
N PRO A 544 -5.06 -18.86 -1.08
CA PRO A 544 -5.12 -20.23 -1.56
C PRO A 544 -3.89 -20.61 -2.40
N THR A 545 -3.40 -21.87 -2.30
CA THR A 545 -2.27 -22.34 -3.12
C THR A 545 -2.63 -22.51 -4.61
N GLY A 546 -3.92 -22.73 -4.92
CA GLY A 546 -4.47 -22.90 -6.26
C GLY A 546 -4.90 -24.33 -6.60
N ASN A 547 -5.70 -24.44 -7.67
CA ASN A 547 -6.38 -25.68 -8.08
C ASN A 547 -5.75 -26.31 -9.35
N ASN A 548 -4.47 -26.03 -9.61
CA ASN A 548 -3.81 -26.31 -10.89
C ASN A 548 -3.05 -27.64 -10.93
N SER A 549 -3.17 -28.50 -9.91
CA SER A 549 -2.43 -29.78 -9.83
C SER A 549 -0.89 -29.65 -9.95
N ASN A 550 -0.33 -28.49 -9.58
CA ASN A 550 1.07 -28.07 -9.85
C ASN A 550 1.45 -27.81 -11.32
N GLU A 551 0.50 -27.61 -12.24
CA GLU A 551 0.76 -27.01 -13.56
C GLU A 551 1.20 -25.53 -13.44
N SER A 552 0.87 -24.87 -12.33
CA SER A 552 1.33 -23.54 -11.92
C SER A 552 1.22 -23.37 -10.40
N TRP A 553 1.77 -22.27 -9.87
CA TRP A 553 1.60 -21.81 -8.49
C TRP A 553 0.85 -20.47 -8.46
N CYS A 554 0.31 -20.09 -7.29
CA CYS A 554 -0.37 -18.81 -7.09
C CYS A 554 0.50 -17.77 -6.38
N LEU A 555 0.59 -16.57 -6.93
CA LEU A 555 0.83 -15.34 -6.17
C LEU A 555 -0.53 -14.86 -5.60
N PRO A 556 -0.60 -14.38 -4.35
CA PRO A 556 0.51 -14.14 -3.43
C PRO A 556 0.98 -15.36 -2.61
N ALA A 557 0.27 -16.50 -2.63
CA ALA A 557 0.53 -17.65 -1.73
C ALA A 557 1.96 -18.23 -1.72
N VAL A 558 2.72 -18.22 -2.83
CA VAL A 558 4.14 -18.65 -2.81
C VAL A 558 5.11 -17.62 -2.26
N LEU A 559 4.68 -16.38 -1.99
CA LEU A 559 5.57 -15.33 -1.49
C LEU A 559 5.78 -15.47 0.03
N PRO A 560 7.03 -15.36 0.52
CA PRO A 560 7.34 -15.49 1.95
C PRO A 560 6.50 -14.54 2.83
N GLY A 561 6.12 -15.03 4.01
CA GLY A 561 5.35 -14.24 4.98
C GLY A 561 3.83 -14.33 4.85
N THR A 562 3.31 -14.94 3.79
CA THR A 562 1.88 -15.29 3.70
C THR A 562 1.58 -16.58 4.48
N LEU A 563 0.30 -16.88 4.69
CA LEU A 563 -0.20 -18.20 5.08
C LEU A 563 -0.88 -18.82 3.86
N ALA A 564 -0.17 -19.71 3.18
CA ALA A 564 -0.69 -20.40 2.01
C ALA A 564 -1.66 -21.54 2.45
N VAL A 565 -2.79 -21.71 1.77
CA VAL A 565 -3.80 -22.70 2.19
C VAL A 565 -4.13 -23.69 1.06
N GLY A 566 -3.89 -24.98 1.34
CA GLY A 566 -4.24 -26.09 0.46
C GLY A 566 -5.54 -26.78 0.89
N ALA A 567 -6.21 -27.44 -0.05
CA ALA A 567 -7.49 -28.10 0.17
C ALA A 567 -7.32 -29.56 0.62
N ALA A 568 -7.90 -29.88 1.77
CA ALA A 568 -8.18 -31.25 2.21
C ALA A 568 -9.58 -31.70 1.75
N LYS A 569 -9.68 -33.00 1.45
CA LYS A 569 -10.93 -33.73 1.27
C LYS A 569 -11.73 -33.84 2.57
N VAL A 570 -12.91 -34.45 2.51
CA VAL A 570 -13.69 -34.83 3.71
C VAL A 570 -12.91 -35.76 4.65
N ASP A 571 -12.05 -36.64 4.13
CA ASP A 571 -11.22 -37.58 4.92
C ASP A 571 -9.90 -36.98 5.47
N GLY A 572 -9.65 -35.68 5.26
CA GLY A 572 -8.42 -35.00 5.69
C GLY A 572 -7.20 -35.21 4.77
N THR A 573 -7.27 -36.08 3.76
CA THR A 573 -6.21 -36.24 2.76
C THR A 573 -6.21 -35.06 1.77
N PRO A 574 -5.09 -34.71 1.11
CA PRO A 574 -5.04 -33.58 0.20
C PRO A 574 -5.88 -33.86 -1.06
N ALA A 575 -6.58 -32.83 -1.53
CA ALA A 575 -7.30 -32.87 -2.79
C ALA A 575 -6.30 -32.90 -3.97
N HIS A 576 -6.60 -33.69 -5.00
CA HIS A 576 -5.66 -33.96 -6.10
C HIS A 576 -5.23 -32.70 -6.86
N PHE A 577 -6.13 -31.73 -6.98
CA PHE A 577 -5.94 -30.45 -7.65
C PHE A 577 -5.14 -29.43 -6.82
N SER A 578 -4.99 -29.63 -5.51
CA SER A 578 -4.41 -28.64 -4.61
C SER A 578 -2.91 -28.47 -4.88
N ASN A 579 -2.50 -27.27 -5.25
CA ASN A 579 -1.10 -26.93 -5.49
C ASN A 579 -0.28 -27.03 -4.19
N TRP A 580 1.01 -27.38 -4.34
CA TRP A 580 1.94 -27.70 -3.26
C TRP A 580 3.41 -27.51 -3.70
N GLY A 581 4.36 -27.77 -2.81
CA GLY A 581 5.80 -27.67 -3.08
C GLY A 581 6.36 -26.24 -2.92
N GLY A 582 7.66 -26.08 -3.15
CA GLY A 582 8.32 -24.77 -3.12
C GLY A 582 8.17 -24.06 -1.76
N ASN A 583 7.56 -22.87 -1.76
CA ASN A 583 7.22 -22.15 -0.52
C ASN A 583 5.84 -22.53 0.05
N ASN A 584 4.90 -23.03 -0.77
CA ASN A 584 3.60 -23.53 -0.30
C ASN A 584 3.78 -24.59 0.79
N THR A 585 4.75 -25.50 0.63
CA THR A 585 5.04 -26.55 1.63
C THR A 585 5.81 -26.05 2.86
N LYS A 586 6.45 -24.87 2.80
CA LYS A 586 7.20 -24.28 3.95
C LYS A 586 6.33 -23.40 4.84
N GLU A 587 5.48 -22.58 4.22
CA GLU A 587 4.70 -21.52 4.86
C GLU A 587 3.18 -21.69 4.65
N GLY A 588 2.75 -22.87 4.22
CA GLY A 588 1.33 -23.22 4.04
C GLY A 588 0.84 -24.41 4.86
N ILE A 589 -0.48 -24.49 4.98
CA ILE A 589 -1.23 -25.44 5.82
C ILE A 589 -2.40 -26.05 5.04
N LEU A 590 -2.77 -27.29 5.36
CA LEU A 590 -3.90 -27.98 4.75
C LEU A 590 -5.16 -27.84 5.63
N ALA A 591 -6.29 -27.45 5.03
CA ALA A 591 -7.57 -27.30 5.73
C ALA A 591 -8.73 -27.80 4.86
N PRO A 592 -9.92 -28.12 5.43
CA PRO A 592 -11.07 -28.59 4.66
C PRO A 592 -11.40 -27.67 3.47
N GLY A 593 -11.33 -28.21 2.26
CA GLY A 593 -11.59 -27.49 1.00
C GLY A 593 -12.45 -28.28 0.01
N GLU A 594 -13.08 -29.35 0.46
CA GLU A 594 -14.05 -30.15 -0.29
C GLU A 594 -15.41 -30.09 0.40
N ASP A 595 -16.47 -29.92 -0.37
CA ASP A 595 -17.87 -29.94 0.10
C ASP A 595 -18.15 -28.92 1.23
N ILE A 596 -17.59 -27.71 1.10
CA ILE A 596 -17.69 -26.63 2.10
C ILE A 596 -18.97 -25.83 1.87
N LEU A 597 -19.82 -25.71 2.89
CA LEU A 597 -21.08 -24.97 2.83
C LEU A 597 -20.85 -23.45 2.83
N GLY A 598 -21.54 -22.73 1.95
CA GLY A 598 -21.50 -21.28 1.89
C GLY A 598 -22.66 -20.69 1.07
N ALA A 599 -22.77 -19.37 1.09
CA ALA A 599 -23.83 -18.62 0.43
C ALA A 599 -23.53 -18.39 -1.06
N GLN A 600 -24.58 -18.03 -1.81
CA GLN A 600 -24.53 -17.68 -3.24
C GLN A 600 -25.50 -16.51 -3.49
N PRO A 601 -25.26 -15.63 -4.49
CA PRO A 601 -26.02 -14.39 -4.67
C PRO A 601 -27.53 -14.61 -4.84
N CYS A 602 -28.33 -13.65 -4.34
CA CYS A 602 -29.77 -13.54 -4.55
C CYS A 602 -30.63 -14.74 -4.10
N THR A 603 -30.10 -15.68 -3.29
CA THR A 603 -30.88 -16.82 -2.77
C THR A 603 -30.42 -17.31 -1.39
N GLU A 604 -31.40 -17.60 -0.53
CA GLU A 604 -31.17 -18.17 0.81
C GLU A 604 -30.83 -19.68 0.78
N LYS A 605 -30.84 -20.32 -0.40
CA LYS A 605 -30.37 -21.70 -0.60
C LYS A 605 -28.83 -21.70 -0.60
N PRO A 606 -28.14 -22.23 0.42
CA PRO A 606 -26.68 -22.34 0.39
C PRO A 606 -26.23 -23.40 -0.61
N VAL A 607 -24.95 -23.36 -0.97
CA VAL A 607 -24.30 -24.29 -1.89
C VAL A 607 -23.01 -24.84 -1.27
N ARG A 608 -22.68 -26.10 -1.58
CA ARG A 608 -21.39 -26.69 -1.23
C ARG A 608 -20.41 -26.59 -2.39
N LEU A 609 -19.24 -26.02 -2.14
CA LEU A 609 -18.19 -25.82 -3.14
C LEU A 609 -16.88 -26.53 -2.72
N THR A 610 -15.99 -26.72 -3.70
CA THR A 610 -14.71 -27.44 -3.54
C THR A 610 -13.59 -26.68 -4.24
N GLY A 611 -12.50 -26.42 -3.54
CA GLY A 611 -11.31 -25.72 -4.03
C GLY A 611 -10.41 -25.21 -2.90
N THR A 612 -9.16 -24.85 -3.21
CA THR A 612 -8.24 -24.21 -2.23
C THR A 612 -8.80 -22.90 -1.68
N SER A 613 -9.54 -22.16 -2.51
CA SER A 613 -10.22 -20.92 -2.10
C SER A 613 -11.41 -21.15 -1.16
N MET A 614 -11.85 -22.40 -0.96
CA MET A 614 -12.84 -22.78 0.06
C MET A 614 -12.17 -23.19 1.38
N ALA A 615 -10.90 -23.63 1.33
CA ALA A 615 -10.08 -23.89 2.52
C ALA A 615 -9.46 -22.63 3.13
N ALA A 616 -9.09 -21.66 2.28
CA ALA A 616 -8.54 -20.37 2.72
C ALA A 616 -9.45 -19.59 3.72
N PRO A 617 -10.77 -19.42 3.50
CA PRO A 617 -11.65 -18.71 4.45
C PRO A 617 -11.77 -19.43 5.80
N VAL A 618 -11.74 -20.77 5.82
CA VAL A 618 -11.72 -21.57 7.06
C VAL A 618 -10.48 -21.21 7.90
N MET A 619 -9.30 -21.12 7.27
CA MET A 619 -8.06 -20.71 7.96
C MET A 619 -8.06 -19.23 8.35
N THR A 620 -8.68 -18.35 7.57
CA THR A 620 -8.91 -16.94 7.95
C THR A 620 -9.77 -16.85 9.21
N GLY A 621 -10.88 -17.60 9.26
CA GLY A 621 -11.77 -17.66 10.43
C GLY A 621 -11.06 -18.18 11.68
N ILE A 622 -10.41 -19.34 11.60
CA ILE A 622 -9.63 -19.91 12.71
C ILE A 622 -8.56 -18.93 13.21
N SER A 623 -7.86 -18.25 12.30
CA SER A 623 -6.86 -17.23 12.68
C SER A 623 -7.51 -16.04 13.40
N ALA A 624 -8.70 -15.59 12.95
CA ALA A 624 -9.44 -14.50 13.57
C ALA A 624 -9.93 -14.86 14.98
N LEU A 625 -10.40 -16.10 15.19
CA LEU A 625 -10.77 -16.62 16.52
C LEU A 625 -9.56 -16.64 17.47
N LEU A 626 -8.39 -17.09 17.01
CA LEU A 626 -7.17 -17.10 17.81
C LEU A 626 -6.70 -15.67 18.19
N MET A 627 -6.79 -14.71 17.26
CA MET A 627 -6.52 -13.29 17.57
C MET A 627 -7.57 -12.69 18.52
N SER A 628 -8.84 -13.10 18.39
CA SER A 628 -9.92 -12.67 19.28
C SER A 628 -9.69 -13.16 20.71
N LEU A 629 -9.23 -14.40 20.86
CA LEU A 629 -8.89 -14.97 22.17
C LEU A 629 -7.66 -14.30 22.81
N GLN A 630 -6.65 -13.87 22.02
CA GLN A 630 -5.58 -13.00 22.52
C GLN A 630 -6.16 -11.73 23.16
N LEU A 631 -7.06 -11.03 22.46
CA LEU A 631 -7.70 -9.80 22.94
C LEU A 631 -8.67 -10.00 24.13
N GLN A 632 -9.22 -11.20 24.29
CA GLN A 632 -10.12 -11.56 25.40
C GLN A 632 -9.33 -11.96 26.66
N GLU A 633 -8.14 -12.56 26.52
CA GLU A 633 -7.17 -12.71 27.63
C GLU A 633 -6.43 -11.40 27.98
N GLY A 634 -6.67 -10.31 27.24
CA GLY A 634 -5.96 -9.03 27.44
C GLY A 634 -4.52 -9.01 26.92
N LYS A 635 -4.14 -9.97 26.08
CA LYS A 635 -2.89 -9.97 25.30
C LYS A 635 -3.03 -9.02 24.09
N PRO A 636 -1.94 -8.45 23.57
CA PRO A 636 -1.96 -7.80 22.25
C PRO A 636 -2.25 -8.83 21.16
N VAL A 637 -2.79 -8.37 20.02
CA VAL A 637 -2.84 -9.17 18.79
C VAL A 637 -1.42 -9.43 18.30
N ASP A 638 -1.07 -10.68 18.03
CA ASP A 638 0.21 -11.08 17.43
C ASP A 638 -0.07 -12.06 16.29
N ALA A 639 0.03 -11.55 15.07
CA ALA A 639 -0.32 -12.24 13.84
C ALA A 639 0.75 -13.26 13.41
N GLU A 640 2.02 -12.94 13.61
CA GLU A 640 3.12 -13.88 13.30
C GLU A 640 3.18 -15.00 14.34
N ALA A 641 2.84 -14.75 15.61
CA ALA A 641 2.64 -15.80 16.60
C ALA A 641 1.49 -16.74 16.21
N VAL A 642 0.33 -16.23 15.76
CA VAL A 642 -0.78 -17.07 15.26
C VAL A 642 -0.35 -17.87 14.03
N ARG A 643 0.27 -17.22 13.03
CA ARG A 643 0.76 -17.87 11.80
C ARG A 643 1.76 -18.99 12.10
N THR A 644 2.78 -18.70 12.91
CA THR A 644 3.82 -19.66 13.25
C THR A 644 3.33 -20.76 14.20
N ALA A 645 2.39 -20.48 15.11
CA ALA A 645 1.74 -21.52 15.91
C ALA A 645 1.03 -22.53 15.01
N LEU A 646 0.15 -22.06 14.10
CA LEU A 646 -0.56 -22.90 13.14
C LEU A 646 0.41 -23.75 12.30
N LEU A 647 1.42 -23.13 11.66
CA LEU A 647 2.40 -23.82 10.81
C LEU A 647 3.31 -24.79 11.58
N ASN A 648 3.62 -24.52 12.85
CA ASN A 648 4.49 -25.37 13.66
C ASN A 648 3.74 -26.49 14.41
N THR A 649 2.41 -26.43 14.51
CA THR A 649 1.60 -27.51 15.09
C THR A 649 0.78 -28.31 14.09
N ALA A 650 0.73 -27.89 12.81
CA ALA A 650 0.10 -28.62 11.72
C ALA A 650 0.53 -30.10 11.71
N THR A 651 -0.42 -31.01 11.48
CA THR A 651 -0.23 -32.47 11.58
C THR A 651 0.19 -33.03 10.22
N PRO A 652 1.43 -33.53 10.04
CA PRO A 652 1.85 -34.10 8.76
C PRO A 652 1.07 -35.37 8.41
N CYS A 653 0.81 -35.59 7.12
CA CYS A 653 0.14 -36.79 6.63
C CYS A 653 0.99 -38.06 6.79
N ASP A 654 0.37 -39.21 7.08
CA ASP A 654 1.07 -40.52 7.12
C ASP A 654 1.49 -40.92 5.68
N PRO A 655 2.79 -41.15 5.40
CA PRO A 655 3.28 -41.63 4.11
C PRO A 655 2.73 -43.01 3.67
N LYS A 656 1.99 -43.71 4.53
CA LYS A 656 1.24 -44.94 4.16
C LYS A 656 -0.14 -44.67 3.57
N VAL A 657 -0.66 -43.45 3.74
CA VAL A 657 -2.01 -43.03 3.31
C VAL A 657 -1.92 -42.00 2.18
N VAL A 658 -0.91 -41.13 2.21
CA VAL A 658 -0.65 -40.13 1.17
C VAL A 658 0.71 -40.41 0.53
N GLU A 659 0.71 -40.72 -0.77
CA GLU A 659 1.91 -41.10 -1.54
C GLU A 659 2.96 -39.97 -1.62
N GLU A 660 2.52 -38.71 -1.70
CA GLU A 660 3.35 -37.51 -1.68
C GLU A 660 2.98 -36.62 -0.47
N PRO A 661 3.53 -36.86 0.73
CA PRO A 661 3.15 -36.12 1.95
C PRO A 661 3.34 -34.60 1.88
N GLU A 662 4.24 -34.10 1.02
CA GLU A 662 4.45 -32.67 0.78
C GLU A 662 3.22 -31.96 0.17
N ARG A 663 2.26 -32.71 -0.40
CA ARG A 663 0.92 -32.22 -0.78
C ARG A 663 0.12 -31.71 0.41
N CYS A 664 0.41 -32.19 1.61
CA CYS A 664 -0.21 -31.71 2.85
C CYS A 664 0.44 -30.43 3.38
N LEU A 665 1.38 -29.84 2.62
CA LEU A 665 2.15 -28.65 2.99
C LEU A 665 2.89 -28.88 4.32
N ARG A 666 2.72 -28.03 5.34
CA ARG A 666 3.23 -28.28 6.69
C ARG A 666 2.45 -29.34 7.47
N GLY A 667 1.23 -29.66 7.02
CA GLY A 667 0.30 -30.60 7.65
C GLY A 667 -1.14 -30.07 7.67
N PHE A 668 -2.06 -30.91 8.14
CA PHE A 668 -3.46 -30.55 8.40
C PHE A 668 -3.58 -29.64 9.64
N VAL A 669 -4.54 -28.72 9.63
CA VAL A 669 -4.81 -27.77 10.72
C VAL A 669 -5.01 -28.47 12.09
N ASN A 670 -4.41 -27.90 13.14
CA ASN A 670 -4.38 -28.47 14.48
C ASN A 670 -4.66 -27.39 15.54
N ILE A 671 -5.93 -27.11 15.80
CA ILE A 671 -6.34 -26.08 16.77
C ILE A 671 -5.84 -26.41 18.20
N PRO A 672 -5.93 -27.64 18.72
CA PRO A 672 -5.43 -27.97 20.07
C PRO A 672 -3.92 -27.77 20.21
N GLY A 673 -3.16 -28.01 19.13
CA GLY A 673 -1.74 -27.70 19.05
C GLY A 673 -1.48 -26.19 19.13
N ALA A 674 -2.11 -25.40 18.25
CA ALA A 674 -1.91 -23.96 18.21
C ALA A 674 -2.35 -23.27 19.51
N MET A 675 -3.50 -23.67 20.06
CA MET A 675 -4.01 -23.21 21.35
C MET A 675 -2.99 -23.44 22.48
N LYS A 676 -2.40 -24.64 22.54
CA LYS A 676 -1.39 -24.99 23.53
C LYS A 676 -0.10 -24.16 23.42
N VAL A 677 0.24 -23.68 22.21
CA VAL A 677 1.39 -22.80 21.97
C VAL A 677 1.09 -21.35 22.36
N LEU A 678 -0.10 -20.83 22.01
CA LEU A 678 -0.49 -19.42 22.21
C LEU A 678 -0.98 -19.09 23.64
N PHE A 679 -1.61 -20.07 24.30
CA PHE A 679 -2.31 -19.88 25.58
C PHE A 679 -1.80 -20.81 26.70
N GLY A 680 -1.14 -21.91 26.37
CA GLY A 680 -0.60 -22.89 27.32
C GLY A 680 -1.60 -24.00 27.66
N GLN A 681 -1.55 -24.55 28.89
CA GLN A 681 -2.62 -25.43 29.37
C GLN A 681 -3.88 -24.60 29.60
N PRO A 682 -5.07 -25.03 29.13
CA PRO A 682 -6.26 -24.19 29.11
C PRO A 682 -6.69 -23.78 30.52
N SER A 683 -6.80 -22.47 30.73
CA SER A 683 -7.15 -21.87 32.01
C SER A 683 -8.55 -21.26 31.96
N VAL A 684 -9.35 -21.54 33.00
CA VAL A 684 -10.71 -21.03 33.22
C VAL A 684 -11.74 -21.41 32.13
N THR A 685 -12.52 -22.46 32.40
CA THR A 685 -13.85 -22.58 31.80
C THR A 685 -14.82 -21.65 32.53
N ILE A 686 -15.39 -20.66 31.84
CA ILE A 686 -16.52 -19.87 32.35
C ILE A 686 -17.79 -20.49 31.77
N SER A 687 -18.68 -21.01 32.62
CA SER A 687 -19.98 -21.51 32.19
C SER A 687 -21.08 -20.59 32.68
N PHE A 688 -21.89 -20.08 31.74
CA PHE A 688 -23.10 -19.31 32.02
C PHE A 688 -24.30 -20.25 32.05
N ALA A 689 -24.98 -20.32 33.19
CA ALA A 689 -26.14 -21.20 33.41
C ALA A 689 -27.20 -20.46 34.24
N GLY A 690 -27.85 -19.48 33.62
CA GLY A 690 -28.71 -18.51 34.30
C GLY A 690 -27.92 -17.49 35.12
N ASP A 691 -28.58 -16.85 36.10
CA ASP A 691 -28.11 -15.68 36.84
C ASP A 691 -26.92 -15.92 37.81
N GLN A 692 -26.12 -17.00 37.64
CA GLN A 692 -24.99 -17.33 38.50
C GLN A 692 -23.75 -17.74 37.70
N VAL A 693 -22.63 -17.04 37.93
CA VAL A 693 -21.32 -17.34 37.33
C VAL A 693 -20.51 -18.23 38.28
N THR A 694 -20.06 -19.40 37.80
CA THR A 694 -19.34 -20.38 38.64
C THR A 694 -17.89 -20.53 38.18
N ARG A 695 -16.94 -19.96 38.94
CA ARG A 695 -15.48 -20.08 38.71
C ARG A 695 -14.92 -21.32 39.40
N THR A 696 -14.28 -22.22 38.64
CA THR A 696 -13.64 -23.43 39.19
C THR A 696 -12.15 -23.45 38.82
N GLU A 697 -11.30 -23.66 39.82
CA GLU A 697 -9.83 -23.70 39.66
C GLU A 697 -9.25 -25.06 40.05
N ARG A 698 -8.11 -25.43 39.45
CA ARG A 698 -7.27 -26.56 39.90
C ARG A 698 -5.81 -26.11 39.98
N ALA A 699 -5.14 -26.47 41.08
CA ALA A 699 -3.78 -26.02 41.36
C ALA A 699 -2.74 -26.75 40.49
N GLY A 700 -1.81 -25.98 39.91
CA GLY A 700 -0.68 -26.50 39.15
C GLY A 700 0.59 -26.71 39.99
N TYR A 701 1.52 -27.54 39.49
CA TYR A 701 2.87 -27.67 40.02
C TYR A 701 3.80 -26.58 39.45
N ALA A 702 4.76 -26.09 40.23
CA ALA A 702 5.66 -25.01 39.85
C ALA A 702 7.14 -25.37 40.03
N ILE A 703 7.99 -24.95 39.09
CA ILE A 703 9.46 -24.82 39.19
C ILE A 703 9.91 -23.65 38.27
N PRO A 704 11.13 -23.08 38.41
CA PRO A 704 11.39 -21.98 39.36
C PRO A 704 11.77 -20.65 38.67
N ASN A 705 11.48 -19.52 39.34
CA ASN A 705 11.90 -18.19 38.88
C ASN A 705 13.40 -17.94 39.11
N ALA A 706 14.01 -17.18 38.19
CA ALA A 706 15.25 -16.43 38.44
C ALA A 706 14.91 -15.02 38.97
N THR A 707 15.58 -14.60 40.04
CA THR A 707 15.36 -13.32 40.74
C THR A 707 16.06 -12.14 40.03
N PRO A 708 15.61 -10.88 40.24
CA PRO A 708 16.19 -10.12 41.36
C PRO A 708 15.26 -9.14 42.11
N ALA A 709 15.57 -8.97 43.40
CA ALA A 709 15.32 -7.81 44.28
C ALA A 709 13.88 -7.31 44.56
N SER A 710 13.64 -6.91 45.81
CA SER A 710 12.37 -6.35 46.32
C SER A 710 12.63 -5.10 47.17
N ALA A 711 11.65 -4.19 47.22
CA ALA A 711 11.62 -3.03 48.11
C ALA A 711 10.19 -2.70 48.59
N ASN A 712 9.75 -3.47 49.60
CA ASN A 712 8.64 -3.26 50.55
C ASN A 712 7.61 -2.12 50.35
N SER A 713 6.32 -2.51 50.38
CA SER A 713 5.17 -1.66 50.76
C SER A 713 5.20 -1.29 52.27
N PRO A 714 4.29 -0.41 52.76
CA PRO A 714 2.98 -0.92 53.22
C PRO A 714 1.76 0.00 52.94
N ALA A 715 0.58 -0.61 52.82
CA ALA A 715 -0.72 0.07 52.93
C ALA A 715 -1.14 0.20 54.41
N PRO A 716 -2.27 0.89 54.72
CA PRO A 716 -3.42 0.09 55.19
C PRO A 716 -4.84 0.63 54.88
N MET A 717 -5.79 -0.31 54.69
CA MET A 717 -7.19 -0.35 55.17
C MET A 717 -8.16 0.82 54.82
N ALA A 718 -9.26 0.57 54.10
CA ALA A 718 -10.61 0.16 54.59
C ALA A 718 -11.44 1.30 55.23
N ALA A 719 -12.78 1.34 55.25
CA ALA A 719 -13.81 0.29 55.07
C ALA A 719 -15.16 0.92 54.59
N VAL A 720 -15.99 0.22 53.79
CA VAL A 720 -17.29 -0.44 54.16
C VAL A 720 -18.55 0.47 54.26
N ALA A 721 -19.71 -0.13 53.93
CA ALA A 721 -21.11 0.32 54.16
C ALA A 721 -21.76 1.28 53.12
N THR A 722 -23.07 1.20 52.75
CA THR A 722 -24.04 0.08 52.52
C THR A 722 -25.41 0.67 52.10
N SER A 723 -26.24 -0.09 51.35
CA SER A 723 -27.72 0.05 51.21
C SER A 723 -28.29 1.32 50.54
N SER A 724 -29.48 1.36 49.91
CA SER A 724 -30.46 0.30 49.54
C SER A 724 -31.53 0.78 48.54
N VAL A 725 -31.94 -0.12 47.63
CA VAL A 725 -33.31 -0.45 47.15
C VAL A 725 -34.35 0.67 46.84
N GLY A 726 -34.97 0.59 45.65
CA GLY A 726 -36.19 1.31 45.25
C GLY A 726 -36.17 1.72 43.78
N ASP A 727 -36.28 0.82 42.80
CA ASP A 727 -37.49 0.09 42.37
C ASP A 727 -38.62 0.98 41.81
N SER A 728 -38.72 1.05 40.47
CA SER A 728 -39.93 1.28 39.68
C SER A 728 -39.62 1.11 38.19
N ALA A 729 -40.27 0.16 37.51
CA ALA A 729 -40.27 0.06 36.04
C ALA A 729 -41.42 0.89 35.42
N VAL A 730 -41.41 1.11 34.10
CA VAL A 730 -42.53 0.84 33.14
C VAL A 730 -42.31 1.48 31.75
N ALA A 731 -42.66 0.71 30.71
CA ALA A 731 -43.02 1.09 29.33
C ALA A 731 -41.97 1.72 28.36
N MET A 732 -41.77 1.02 27.23
CA MET A 732 -41.57 1.63 25.91
C MET A 732 -42.92 2.12 25.32
N PRO A 733 -42.88 2.93 24.26
CA PRO A 733 -43.81 2.77 23.14
C PRO A 733 -43.09 2.58 21.77
N ALA A 734 -43.85 2.08 20.79
CA ALA A 734 -43.40 1.63 19.47
C ALA A 734 -43.17 2.77 18.44
N ALA A 735 -42.79 2.38 17.21
CA ALA A 735 -42.24 3.25 16.17
C ALA A 735 -43.20 3.57 14.99
N THR A 736 -42.69 4.34 14.00
CA THR A 736 -43.22 4.62 12.64
C THR A 736 -44.44 5.56 12.53
N PRO A 737 -44.73 6.19 11.35
CA PRO A 737 -44.07 6.10 10.04
C PRO A 737 -43.63 7.46 9.41
N MET A 738 -43.23 7.41 8.13
CA MET A 738 -42.66 8.48 7.28
C MET A 738 -43.63 9.62 6.89
N ALA A 739 -43.05 10.73 6.42
CA ALA A 739 -43.64 11.63 5.41
C ALA A 739 -42.55 12.13 4.43
N VAL A 740 -42.90 12.49 3.20
CA VAL A 740 -42.00 12.85 2.08
C VAL A 740 -42.55 14.06 1.32
N GLU A 741 -41.65 14.90 0.78
CA GLU A 741 -41.80 16.00 -0.23
C GLU A 741 -41.00 17.26 0.21
N ALA A 742 -40.40 18.09 -0.65
CA ALA A 742 -40.00 17.97 -2.06
C ALA A 742 -38.89 19.02 -2.36
N ALA A 743 -38.18 18.92 -3.49
CA ALA A 743 -36.92 19.63 -3.74
C ALA A 743 -37.05 21.10 -4.21
N VAL A 744 -36.02 21.91 -3.89
CA VAL A 744 -35.63 23.14 -4.61
C VAL A 744 -34.10 23.11 -4.82
N THR A 745 -33.59 23.73 -5.88
CA THR A 745 -32.35 23.29 -6.56
C THR A 745 -31.04 24.00 -6.19
N ALA A 746 -29.99 23.18 -6.10
CA ALA A 746 -28.61 23.41 -6.58
C ALA A 746 -27.71 24.48 -5.92
N ALA A 747 -26.72 24.00 -5.15
CA ALA A 747 -25.39 24.57 -5.03
C ALA A 747 -24.35 23.43 -4.83
N ALA A 748 -23.19 23.54 -5.49
CA ALA A 748 -21.96 22.70 -5.40
C ALA A 748 -22.06 21.28 -4.82
N ASP A 749 -21.83 20.26 -5.67
CA ASP A 749 -21.81 18.84 -5.29
C ASP A 749 -20.42 18.40 -4.74
N PRO A 750 -20.32 17.85 -3.51
CA PRO A 750 -19.09 17.28 -2.96
C PRO A 750 -18.58 15.99 -3.64
N ALA A 751 -19.39 15.31 -4.47
CA ALA A 751 -19.14 13.95 -4.94
C ALA A 751 -18.06 13.78 -6.03
N THR A 752 -17.28 14.82 -6.37
CA THR A 752 -16.31 14.81 -7.48
C THR A 752 -14.83 14.85 -7.07
N VAL A 753 -14.47 14.23 -5.94
CA VAL A 753 -13.09 13.74 -5.63
C VAL A 753 -13.19 12.53 -4.69
N GLU A 754 -12.60 11.39 -5.07
CA GLU A 754 -12.50 10.14 -4.30
C GLU A 754 -12.12 10.33 -2.81
N ALA A 755 -12.67 9.48 -1.94
CA ALA A 755 -12.27 9.41 -0.54
C ALA A 755 -11.03 8.52 -0.34
N SER A 756 -10.10 8.96 0.51
CA SER A 756 -8.99 8.12 0.96
C SER A 756 -9.25 7.63 2.37
N THR A 757 -9.01 6.34 2.62
CA THR A 757 -9.08 5.73 3.96
C THR A 757 -7.70 5.65 4.63
N ALA A 758 -6.67 6.29 4.05
CA ALA A 758 -5.27 6.08 4.39
C ALA A 758 -4.90 6.44 5.84
N PHE A 759 -4.74 5.42 6.69
CA PHE A 759 -4.45 5.57 8.10
C PHE A 759 -2.99 5.30 8.45
N SER A 760 -2.28 6.34 8.95
CA SER A 760 -0.87 6.26 9.35
C SER A 760 -0.65 6.34 10.87
N GLY A 761 -1.73 6.32 11.67
CA GLY A 761 -1.68 6.60 13.11
C GLY A 761 -1.45 8.09 13.45
N ASN A 762 -1.15 8.94 12.47
CA ASN A 762 -1.02 10.39 12.65
C ASN A 762 -2.39 11.07 12.53
N VAL A 763 -2.51 12.23 13.15
CA VAL A 763 -3.62 13.19 13.01
C VAL A 763 -3.04 14.56 12.69
N TYR A 764 -3.68 15.28 11.77
CA TYR A 764 -3.42 16.68 11.51
C TYR A 764 -4.76 17.43 11.53
N ALA A 765 -5.11 17.95 12.71
CA ALA A 765 -6.42 18.52 13.00
C ALA A 765 -6.39 20.06 12.97
N LEU A 766 -7.53 20.66 12.64
CA LEU A 766 -7.79 22.09 12.77
C LEU A 766 -8.90 22.30 13.81
N GLY A 767 -8.94 23.48 14.42
CA GLY A 767 -10.03 23.85 15.35
C GLY A 767 -9.68 25.04 16.24
N THR A 768 -10.31 25.09 17.40
CA THR A 768 -9.97 25.98 18.52
C THR A 768 -9.54 25.16 19.73
N ILE A 769 -8.59 25.67 20.52
CA ILE A 769 -8.14 25.03 21.75
C ILE A 769 -9.03 25.41 22.94
N GLY A 770 -9.25 24.45 23.84
CA GLY A 770 -9.92 24.65 25.11
C GLY A 770 -9.27 23.85 26.24
N TYR A 771 -9.92 23.88 27.40
CA TYR A 771 -9.56 23.08 28.56
C TYR A 771 -10.83 22.53 29.24
N ASP A 772 -10.68 21.40 29.90
CA ASP A 772 -11.73 20.73 30.68
C ASP A 772 -11.14 20.18 31.99
N PHE A 773 -11.98 20.02 33.01
CA PHE A 773 -11.56 19.60 34.36
C PHE A 773 -11.58 18.09 34.57
N GLY A 774 -12.35 17.33 33.77
CA GLY A 774 -12.70 15.93 33.99
C GLY A 774 -13.66 15.71 35.17
N ASP A 775 -13.35 16.28 36.33
CA ASP A 775 -14.07 16.04 37.59
C ASP A 775 -14.22 17.31 38.45
N GLU A 776 -15.18 17.30 39.39
CA GLU A 776 -15.44 18.41 40.31
C GLU A 776 -14.26 18.73 41.23
N THR A 777 -13.48 17.72 41.62
CA THR A 777 -12.35 17.89 42.57
C THR A 777 -11.26 18.74 41.94
N ARG A 778 -11.03 18.60 40.62
CA ARG A 778 -10.12 19.45 39.85
C ARG A 778 -10.67 20.85 39.64
N ARG A 779 -11.94 20.99 39.24
CA ARG A 779 -12.60 22.30 39.11
C ARG A 779 -12.47 23.10 40.42
N ASP A 780 -12.77 22.48 41.54
CA ASP A 780 -12.73 23.14 42.86
C ASP A 780 -11.29 23.41 43.32
N SER A 781 -10.33 22.54 42.97
CA SER A 781 -8.89 22.80 43.18
C SER A 781 -8.40 24.06 42.47
N PHE A 782 -8.85 24.34 41.24
CA PHE A 782 -8.55 25.62 40.57
C PHE A 782 -9.27 26.79 41.24
N LYS A 783 -10.56 26.63 41.57
CA LYS A 783 -11.38 27.66 42.21
C LYS A 783 -10.85 28.14 43.56
N GLU A 784 -10.20 27.26 44.33
CA GLU A 784 -9.56 27.63 45.61
C GLU A 784 -8.20 28.32 45.44
N ARG A 785 -7.48 28.09 44.33
CA ARG A 785 -6.13 28.63 44.08
C ARG A 785 -6.13 29.92 43.25
N MET A 786 -7.14 30.12 42.42
CA MET A 786 -7.30 31.33 41.61
C MET A 786 -7.61 32.55 42.47
N ALA A 787 -6.93 33.66 42.21
CA ALA A 787 -7.20 34.93 42.88
C ALA A 787 -8.44 35.63 42.26
N PRO A 788 -9.20 36.43 43.03
CA PRO A 788 -10.24 37.30 42.46
C PRO A 788 -9.64 38.30 41.46
N ALA A 789 -10.26 38.43 40.29
CA ALA A 789 -9.77 39.29 39.20
C ALA A 789 -10.40 40.69 39.24
N GLU A 790 -9.65 41.73 38.87
CA GLU A 790 -10.17 43.10 38.75
C GLU A 790 -10.58 43.41 37.30
N VAL A 791 -11.87 43.29 36.99
CA VAL A 791 -12.41 43.54 35.66
C VAL A 791 -13.05 44.92 35.63
N ASN A 792 -12.48 45.85 34.82
CA ASN A 792 -12.96 47.23 34.66
C ASN A 792 -13.13 48.01 35.98
N GLY A 793 -12.27 47.76 36.99
CA GLY A 793 -12.36 48.39 38.31
C GLY A 793 -13.35 47.73 39.28
N ILE A 794 -13.84 46.53 38.96
CA ILE A 794 -14.73 45.72 39.79
C ILE A 794 -14.03 44.41 40.15
N MET A 795 -13.96 44.10 41.44
CA MET A 795 -13.45 42.81 41.92
C MET A 795 -14.48 41.71 41.64
N VAL A 796 -14.13 40.78 40.75
CA VAL A 796 -14.90 39.59 40.38
C VAL A 796 -14.37 38.39 41.18
N PRO A 797 -15.22 37.53 41.77
CA PRO A 797 -14.75 36.30 42.41
C PRO A 797 -14.07 35.37 41.38
N PRO A 798 -13.11 34.53 41.80
CA PRO A 798 -12.42 33.63 40.89
C PRO A 798 -13.39 32.65 40.23
N ASP A 799 -13.44 32.68 38.89
CA ASP A 799 -14.21 31.75 38.08
C ASP A 799 -13.28 30.93 37.18
N PRO A 800 -13.08 29.62 37.45
CA PRO A 800 -12.25 28.78 36.61
C PRO A 800 -12.87 28.50 35.23
N HIS A 801 -14.17 28.79 35.03
CA HIS A 801 -14.82 28.70 33.72
C HIS A 801 -14.62 29.96 32.86
N ASP A 802 -14.05 31.04 33.39
CA ASP A 802 -13.62 32.21 32.60
C ASP A 802 -12.21 31.95 32.03
N PRO A 803 -12.05 31.75 30.71
CA PRO A 803 -10.75 31.45 30.14
C PRO A 803 -9.71 32.55 30.33
N ARG A 804 -10.14 33.81 30.53
CA ARG A 804 -9.21 34.93 30.77
C ARG A 804 -8.57 34.83 32.14
N GLN A 805 -9.36 34.51 33.16
CA GLN A 805 -8.87 34.26 34.52
C GLN A 805 -8.01 32.99 34.57
N MET A 806 -8.38 31.94 33.82
CA MET A 806 -7.58 30.72 33.71
C MET A 806 -6.23 31.01 33.04
N VAL A 807 -6.19 31.77 31.94
CA VAL A 807 -4.93 32.18 31.29
C VAL A 807 -4.04 32.99 32.25
N GLU A 808 -4.59 33.99 32.95
CA GLU A 808 -3.84 34.80 33.94
C GLU A 808 -3.31 33.94 35.11
N TYR A 809 -4.04 32.90 35.51
CA TYR A 809 -3.60 31.96 36.54
C TYR A 809 -2.48 31.04 36.05
N LEU A 810 -2.61 30.46 34.84
CA LEU A 810 -1.65 29.51 34.29
C LEU A 810 -0.34 30.17 33.85
N ASP A 811 -0.37 31.41 33.34
CA ASP A 811 0.84 32.21 33.05
C ASP A 811 1.72 32.38 34.31
N ARG A 812 1.08 32.56 35.46
CA ARG A 812 1.75 32.65 36.77
C ARG A 812 2.10 31.30 37.40
N ASN A 813 1.46 30.22 36.97
CA ASN A 813 1.62 28.87 37.54
C ASN A 813 1.71 27.78 36.43
N PRO A 814 2.72 27.79 35.54
CA PRO A 814 2.69 26.97 34.31
C PRO A 814 2.58 25.46 34.56
N ASP A 815 3.11 24.97 35.69
CA ASP A 815 3.04 23.54 36.06
C ASP A 815 1.61 23.04 36.29
N GLU A 816 0.66 23.90 36.67
CA GLU A 816 -0.76 23.56 36.86
C GLU A 816 -1.46 23.25 35.52
N SER A 817 -0.88 23.67 34.38
CA SER A 817 -1.38 23.31 33.04
C SER A 817 -1.44 21.81 32.82
N ARG A 818 -0.66 21.01 33.56
CA ARG A 818 -0.67 19.54 33.51
C ARG A 818 -1.86 18.90 34.23
N SER A 819 -2.61 19.66 35.03
CA SER A 819 -3.80 19.20 35.73
C SER A 819 -5.06 19.22 34.85
N LEU A 820 -5.09 20.08 33.83
CA LEU A 820 -6.22 20.24 32.90
C LEU A 820 -6.18 19.21 31.77
N ILE A 821 -7.37 18.78 31.33
CA ILE A 821 -7.54 18.09 30.05
C ILE A 821 -7.57 19.17 28.98
N TRP A 822 -6.54 19.26 28.14
CA TRP A 822 -6.56 20.19 27.02
C TRP A 822 -7.37 19.60 25.87
N THR A 823 -8.23 20.40 25.26
CA THR A 823 -9.18 19.95 24.24
C THR A 823 -8.94 20.66 22.92
N LEU A 824 -9.23 19.97 21.81
CA LEU A 824 -9.35 20.57 20.49
C LEU A 824 -10.78 20.37 19.99
N SER A 825 -11.43 21.48 19.66
CA SER A 825 -12.82 21.50 19.20
C SER A 825 -12.91 22.02 17.77
N LEU A 826 -13.73 21.37 16.95
CA LEU A 826 -14.02 21.79 15.58
C LEU A 826 -15.46 22.32 15.54
N ASP A 827 -15.61 23.60 15.23
CA ASP A 827 -16.88 24.35 15.19
C ASP A 827 -17.73 24.29 16.48
N GLY A 828 -17.13 23.89 17.60
CA GLY A 828 -17.76 23.73 18.92
C GLY A 828 -17.73 22.29 19.44
N ASP A 829 -17.72 21.29 18.56
CA ASP A 829 -17.67 19.89 18.94
C ASP A 829 -16.25 19.48 19.35
N THR A 830 -16.08 18.97 20.56
CA THR A 830 -14.76 18.51 21.05
C THR A 830 -14.39 17.19 20.37
N ILE A 831 -13.38 17.24 19.49
CA ILE A 831 -12.96 16.09 18.66
C ILE A 831 -11.78 15.32 19.26
N TYR A 832 -10.91 15.97 20.05
CA TYR A 832 -9.74 15.34 20.68
C TYR A 832 -9.43 15.93 22.05
N ALA A 833 -8.87 15.08 22.93
CA ALA A 833 -8.06 15.52 24.06
C ALA A 833 -6.57 15.47 23.69
N LEU A 834 -5.82 16.52 24.01
CA LEU A 834 -4.43 16.72 23.65
C LEU A 834 -3.50 16.36 24.83
N GLU A 835 -2.61 15.39 24.64
CA GLU A 835 -1.66 14.93 25.66
C GLU A 835 -0.20 15.22 25.24
N PRO A 836 0.48 16.21 25.85
CA PRO A 836 1.88 16.49 25.57
C PRO A 836 2.83 15.37 26.01
N THR A 837 3.69 14.89 25.11
CA THR A 837 4.68 13.87 25.49
C THR A 837 5.77 14.43 26.39
N ALA A 838 6.11 13.69 27.47
CA ALA A 838 6.91 14.17 28.60
C ALA A 838 8.18 14.98 28.24
N ALA A 839 8.92 14.54 27.21
CA ALA A 839 10.22 15.11 26.82
C ALA A 839 10.18 16.56 26.31
N PHE A 840 9.03 17.05 25.85
CA PHE A 840 8.80 18.43 25.39
C PHE A 840 7.49 18.98 25.97
N SER A 841 7.06 18.44 27.12
CA SER A 841 5.70 18.68 27.62
C SER A 841 5.48 20.14 28.01
N THR A 842 6.45 20.77 28.68
CA THR A 842 6.37 22.18 29.12
C THR A 842 6.22 23.12 27.93
N GLU A 843 7.03 23.00 26.89
CA GLU A 843 6.98 23.87 25.70
C GLU A 843 5.66 23.73 24.92
N ILE A 844 5.03 22.54 24.98
CA ILE A 844 3.71 22.31 24.38
C ILE A 844 2.60 22.92 25.24
N TYR A 845 2.67 22.83 26.58
CA TYR A 845 1.71 23.51 27.46
C TYR A 845 1.83 25.05 27.37
N GLU A 846 3.04 25.60 27.26
CA GLU A 846 3.27 27.01 26.96
C GLU A 846 2.63 27.42 25.62
N MET A 847 2.79 26.59 24.58
CA MET A 847 2.15 26.81 23.28
C MET A 847 0.62 26.72 23.35
N PHE A 848 0.06 25.76 24.09
CA PHE A 848 -1.39 25.65 24.33
C PHE A 848 -1.95 26.91 25.03
N LEU A 849 -1.27 27.38 26.07
CA LEU A 849 -1.62 28.58 26.80
C LEU A 849 -1.58 29.84 25.91
N LEU A 850 -0.54 29.97 25.08
CA LEU A 850 -0.39 31.07 24.13
C LEU A 850 -1.48 31.06 23.04
N MET A 851 -1.88 29.89 22.55
CA MET A 851 -2.99 29.75 21.61
C MET A 851 -4.34 30.09 22.26
N LEU A 852 -4.57 29.63 23.50
CA LEU A 852 -5.78 29.96 24.26
C LEU A 852 -5.87 31.47 24.54
N ALA A 853 -4.76 32.11 24.93
CA ALA A 853 -4.69 33.56 25.11
C ALA A 853 -5.02 34.31 23.80
N GLY A 854 -4.44 33.90 22.67
CA GLY A 854 -4.69 34.49 21.37
C GLY A 854 -6.14 34.40 20.89
N GLN A 855 -6.89 33.36 21.32
CA GLN A 855 -8.33 33.23 21.04
C GLN A 855 -9.22 34.18 21.88
N LEU A 856 -8.67 34.82 22.93
CA LEU A 856 -9.41 35.69 23.87
C LEU A 856 -9.17 37.19 23.62
N GLU A 857 -8.21 37.50 22.76
CA GLU A 857 -7.98 38.83 22.17
C GLU A 857 -9.24 39.32 21.41
N PRO A 858 -9.43 40.65 21.26
CA PRO A 858 -10.49 41.18 20.42
C PRO A 858 -10.29 40.78 18.95
N GLU A 859 -11.37 40.50 18.22
CA GLU A 859 -11.34 40.15 16.77
C GLU A 859 -10.63 41.20 15.90
N THR A 860 -10.50 42.44 16.38
CA THR A 860 -9.79 43.54 15.71
C THR A 860 -8.29 43.61 16.02
N SER A 861 -7.77 42.71 16.86
CA SER A 861 -6.35 42.64 17.22
C SER A 861 -5.54 41.95 16.10
N ASP A 862 -4.32 42.42 15.84
CA ASP A 862 -3.37 41.66 15.00
C ASP A 862 -2.90 40.37 15.69
N ASP A 863 -3.05 40.28 17.03
CA ASP A 863 -2.71 39.10 17.84
C ASP A 863 -3.85 38.08 17.99
N PHE A 864 -5.05 38.37 17.48
CA PHE A 864 -6.19 37.45 17.51
C PHE A 864 -5.93 36.17 16.71
N VAL A 865 -5.98 35.03 17.40
CA VAL A 865 -5.86 33.68 16.82
C VAL A 865 -7.26 33.12 16.61
N GLU A 866 -7.73 33.08 15.36
CA GLU A 866 -9.09 32.60 15.06
C GLU A 866 -9.17 31.07 15.09
N ARG A 867 -8.14 30.39 14.58
CA ARG A 867 -8.04 28.92 14.49
C ARG A 867 -6.61 28.47 14.79
N ILE A 868 -6.45 27.19 15.14
CA ILE A 868 -5.14 26.55 15.24
C ILE A 868 -5.04 25.27 14.40
N SER A 869 -3.81 24.90 14.05
CA SER A 869 -3.46 23.57 13.54
C SER A 869 -2.73 22.75 14.61
N VAL A 870 -3.01 21.45 14.71
CA VAL A 870 -2.34 20.54 15.67
C VAL A 870 -1.92 19.22 14.99
N PRO A 871 -0.61 18.99 14.79
CA PRO A 871 -0.06 17.67 14.44
C PRO A 871 0.07 16.80 15.70
N ALA A 872 -0.60 15.65 15.71
CA ALA A 872 -0.62 14.73 16.85
C ALA A 872 -0.61 13.26 16.39
N ARG A 873 -0.32 12.33 17.31
CA ARG A 873 -0.38 10.88 17.05
C ARG A 873 -1.54 10.26 17.82
N ARG A 874 -2.40 9.48 17.15
CA ARG A 874 -3.51 8.80 17.82
C ARG A 874 -3.02 7.78 18.84
N THR A 875 -3.83 7.59 19.88
CA THR A 875 -3.70 6.52 20.85
C THR A 875 -4.97 5.67 20.86
N ASN A 876 -4.92 4.54 21.57
CA ASN A 876 -6.10 3.73 21.89
C ASN A 876 -6.75 4.16 23.23
N ARG A 877 -6.37 5.33 23.78
CA ARG A 877 -6.97 5.90 24.99
C ARG A 877 -8.06 6.88 24.64
N THR A 878 -9.09 6.91 25.48
CA THR A 878 -10.05 7.99 25.58
C THR A 878 -9.91 8.69 26.93
N VAL A 879 -10.58 9.83 27.09
CA VAL A 879 -10.80 10.48 28.38
C VAL A 879 -12.25 10.94 28.45
N GLU A 880 -12.84 10.88 29.64
CA GLU A 880 -14.15 11.45 29.93
C GLU A 880 -13.98 12.92 30.34
N LEU A 881 -14.72 13.81 29.69
CA LEU A 881 -14.78 15.24 29.99
C LEU A 881 -15.79 15.51 31.11
N PHE A 882 -15.75 16.70 31.71
CA PHE A 882 -16.68 17.15 32.75
C PHE A 882 -18.17 17.09 32.33
N SER A 883 -18.45 17.02 31.03
CA SER A 883 -19.79 16.83 30.45
C SER A 883 -20.28 15.38 30.41
N GLY A 884 -19.44 14.40 30.78
CA GLY A 884 -19.65 12.97 30.51
C GLY A 884 -19.36 12.56 29.05
N GLN A 885 -18.91 13.48 28.20
CA GLN A 885 -18.50 13.17 26.83
C GLN A 885 -17.15 12.44 26.84
N VAL A 886 -17.10 11.25 26.24
CA VAL A 886 -15.86 10.47 26.08
C VAL A 886 -15.20 10.83 24.74
N VAL A 887 -13.98 11.36 24.77
CA VAL A 887 -13.23 11.82 23.58
C VAL A 887 -11.90 11.08 23.42
N PRO A 888 -11.41 10.86 22.18
CA PRO A 888 -10.13 10.19 21.93
C PRO A 888 -8.92 11.06 22.30
N VAL A 889 -7.89 10.44 22.89
CA VAL A 889 -6.64 11.10 23.28
C VAL A 889 -5.61 11.00 22.16
N VAL A 890 -4.98 12.14 21.82
CA VAL A 890 -3.88 12.21 20.85
C VAL A 890 -2.62 12.80 21.50
N MET A 891 -1.48 12.16 21.24
CA MET A 891 -0.17 12.60 21.75
C MET A 891 0.39 13.73 20.89
N VAL A 892 0.65 14.88 21.50
CA VAL A 892 1.38 15.99 20.87
C VAL A 892 2.87 15.83 21.21
N HIS A 893 3.70 15.67 20.17
CA HIS A 893 5.10 15.27 20.35
C HIS A 893 6.09 16.44 20.46
N ASN A 894 5.76 17.61 19.92
CA ASN A 894 6.55 18.85 19.96
C ASN A 894 5.76 19.97 19.24
N VAL A 895 6.17 21.23 19.41
CA VAL A 895 5.45 22.41 18.88
C VAL A 895 5.54 22.63 17.35
N ARG A 896 6.30 21.82 16.59
CA ARG A 896 6.48 22.07 15.14
C ARG A 896 5.22 21.70 14.35
N GLY A 897 4.73 22.63 13.55
CA GLY A 897 3.48 22.49 12.79
C GLY A 897 2.22 22.91 13.56
N MET A 898 2.37 23.31 14.84
CA MET A 898 1.36 24.07 15.55
C MET A 898 1.43 25.53 15.12
N TYR A 899 0.33 26.05 14.57
CA TYR A 899 0.23 27.44 14.11
C TYR A 899 -1.09 28.05 14.57
N GLY A 900 -1.03 29.28 15.10
CA GLY A 900 -2.19 30.11 15.38
C GLY A 900 -2.47 31.05 14.20
N TRP A 901 -3.67 31.01 13.65
CA TRP A 901 -4.02 31.66 12.40
C TRP A 901 -4.55 33.08 12.66
N LYS A 902 -3.66 34.07 12.50
CA LYS A 902 -3.93 35.50 12.69
C LYS A 902 -4.40 36.12 11.37
N VAL A 903 -5.70 35.99 11.06
CA VAL A 903 -6.29 36.39 9.76
C VAL A 903 -5.98 37.86 9.44
N ASN A 904 -6.17 38.78 10.40
CA ASN A 904 -5.86 40.20 10.24
C ASN A 904 -4.41 40.44 9.78
N SER A 905 -3.45 39.84 10.49
CA SER A 905 -2.02 39.96 10.19
C SER A 905 -1.66 39.39 8.81
N LEU A 906 -2.28 38.28 8.41
CA LEU A 906 -2.08 37.67 7.09
C LEU A 906 -2.67 38.51 5.96
N VAL A 907 -3.88 39.06 6.13
CA VAL A 907 -4.51 39.97 5.16
C VAL A 907 -3.70 41.27 5.04
N ASN A 908 -3.27 41.85 6.16
CA ASN A 908 -2.41 43.03 6.18
C ASN A 908 -1.07 42.79 5.46
N SER A 909 -0.44 41.62 5.67
CA SER A 909 0.78 41.21 4.98
C SER A 909 0.58 40.99 3.48
N ALA A 910 -0.53 40.35 3.09
CA ALA A 910 -0.91 40.15 1.70
C ALA A 910 -1.14 41.49 0.97
N MET A 911 -1.88 42.42 1.59
CA MET A 911 -2.10 43.77 1.06
C MET A 911 -0.81 44.56 0.91
N ALA A 912 0.11 44.48 1.88
CA ALA A 912 1.41 45.15 1.80
C ALA A 912 2.22 44.70 0.57
N ALA A 913 2.20 43.40 0.24
CA ALA A 913 2.89 42.84 -0.91
C ALA A 913 2.32 43.29 -2.27
N ILE A 914 0.98 43.47 -2.36
CA ILE A 914 0.31 43.91 -3.60
C ILE A 914 0.08 45.43 -3.69
N SER A 915 0.45 46.19 -2.66
CA SER A 915 0.21 47.65 -2.51
C SER A 915 0.54 48.52 -3.73
N ARG A 916 1.52 48.14 -4.55
CA ARG A 916 1.89 48.87 -5.79
C ARG A 916 1.01 48.55 -7.01
N ARG A 917 -0.02 47.72 -6.86
CA ARG A 917 -0.89 47.21 -7.94
C ARG A 917 -2.39 47.34 -7.65
N VAL A 918 -2.77 47.94 -6.52
CA VAL A 918 -4.16 48.14 -6.10
C VAL A 918 -4.36 49.62 -5.82
N ASP A 919 -5.35 50.25 -6.42
CA ASP A 919 -5.68 51.66 -6.12
C ASP A 919 -6.19 51.78 -4.67
N GLU A 920 -5.94 52.92 -4.02
CA GLU A 920 -6.39 53.17 -2.64
C GLU A 920 -7.90 52.96 -2.47
N ALA A 921 -8.71 53.28 -3.49
CA ALA A 921 -10.16 53.08 -3.51
C ALA A 921 -10.58 51.59 -3.58
N GLN A 922 -9.70 50.69 -4.00
CA GLN A 922 -9.95 49.25 -4.11
C GLN A 922 -9.45 48.47 -2.88
N VAL A 923 -8.61 49.07 -2.03
CA VAL A 923 -8.02 48.43 -0.84
C VAL A 923 -9.05 47.72 0.06
N PRO A 924 -10.20 48.33 0.45
CA PRO A 924 -11.18 47.65 1.32
C PRO A 924 -11.85 46.45 0.65
N LEU A 925 -12.10 46.52 -0.67
CA LEU A 925 -12.68 45.43 -1.44
C LEU A 925 -11.72 44.24 -1.57
N VAL A 926 -10.42 44.50 -1.80
CA VAL A 926 -9.41 43.44 -1.90
C VAL A 926 -9.11 42.83 -0.53
N GLN A 927 -9.10 43.62 0.55
CA GLN A 927 -9.05 43.11 1.94
C GLN A 927 -10.23 42.17 2.22
N GLN A 928 -11.46 42.62 1.95
CA GLN A 928 -12.67 41.82 2.20
C GLN A 928 -12.67 40.52 1.36
N ALA A 929 -12.22 40.58 0.10
CA ALA A 929 -12.11 39.41 -0.76
C ALA A 929 -11.01 38.43 -0.29
N LEU A 930 -9.90 38.92 0.27
CA LEU A 930 -8.86 38.10 0.91
C LEU A 930 -9.40 37.39 2.17
N THR A 931 -10.13 38.10 3.04
CA THR A 931 -10.78 37.49 4.22
C THR A 931 -11.81 36.44 3.80
N PHE A 932 -12.68 36.73 2.83
CA PHE A 932 -13.63 35.73 2.32
C PHE A 932 -12.94 34.52 1.68
N PHE A 933 -11.82 34.70 0.97
CA PHE A 933 -11.03 33.61 0.43
C PHE A 933 -10.45 32.71 1.53
N LEU A 934 -9.78 33.28 2.54
CA LEU A 934 -9.20 32.52 3.64
C LEU A 934 -10.28 31.79 4.46
N ASN A 935 -11.38 32.46 4.76
CA ASN A 935 -12.49 31.87 5.51
C ASN A 935 -13.19 30.77 4.70
N ARG A 936 -13.34 30.93 3.39
CA ARG A 936 -13.84 29.85 2.51
C ARG A 936 -12.87 28.67 2.46
N VAL A 937 -11.55 28.91 2.35
CA VAL A 937 -10.54 27.84 2.36
C VAL A 937 -10.53 27.06 3.68
N TYR A 938 -10.71 27.71 4.83
CA TYR A 938 -10.92 26.98 6.09
C TYR A 938 -12.21 26.16 6.04
N ASN A 939 -13.33 26.77 5.66
CA ASN A 939 -14.64 26.10 5.70
C ASN A 939 -14.75 24.93 4.70
N ASP A 940 -14.29 25.09 3.46
CA ASP A 940 -14.38 24.07 2.41
C ASP A 940 -13.46 22.86 2.67
N LEU A 941 -12.45 22.98 3.55
CA LEU A 941 -11.41 21.95 3.77
C LEU A 941 -11.38 21.33 5.17
N ARG A 942 -11.92 22.01 6.20
CA ARG A 942 -11.82 21.57 7.61
C ARG A 942 -12.49 20.22 7.85
N ASN A 943 -11.80 19.34 8.58
CA ASN A 943 -12.27 17.99 8.89
C ASN A 943 -11.54 17.41 10.13
N VAL A 944 -11.90 16.19 10.56
CA VAL A 944 -11.34 15.52 11.74
C VAL A 944 -9.86 15.13 11.66
N GLY A 945 -9.23 15.22 10.48
CA GLY A 945 -7.78 15.14 10.32
C GLY A 945 -7.16 13.75 10.46
N GLN A 946 -7.90 12.66 10.19
CA GLN A 946 -7.43 11.28 10.43
C GLN A 946 -6.86 10.59 9.19
N THR A 947 -7.63 10.49 8.10
CA THR A 947 -7.17 9.86 6.85
C THR A 947 -6.08 10.70 6.17
N SER A 948 -5.36 10.18 5.17
CA SER A 948 -4.36 11.01 4.48
C SER A 948 -5.00 12.13 3.67
N ARG A 949 -6.18 11.91 3.08
CA ARG A 949 -6.96 12.98 2.44
C ARG A 949 -7.41 14.03 3.48
N ASP A 950 -7.89 13.62 4.64
CA ASP A 950 -8.23 14.50 5.77
C ASP A 950 -7.04 15.39 6.17
N ARG A 951 -5.88 14.76 6.41
CA ARG A 951 -4.62 15.44 6.75
C ARG A 951 -4.15 16.33 5.60
N ALA A 952 -4.33 15.93 4.35
CA ALA A 952 -3.98 16.73 3.18
C ALA A 952 -4.89 17.96 3.01
N LEU A 953 -6.19 17.84 3.27
CA LEU A 953 -7.14 18.96 3.24
C LEU A 953 -6.86 19.97 4.37
N ASN A 954 -6.70 19.48 5.61
CA ASN A 954 -6.37 20.34 6.76
C ASN A 954 -4.97 20.99 6.61
N PHE A 955 -3.98 20.26 6.08
CA PHE A 955 -2.67 20.84 5.79
C PHE A 955 -2.67 21.75 4.55
N ALA A 956 -3.53 21.49 3.55
CA ALA A 956 -3.74 22.40 2.43
C ALA A 956 -4.25 23.76 2.90
N ALA A 957 -5.25 23.78 3.79
CA ALA A 957 -5.71 25.02 4.42
C ALA A 957 -4.57 25.75 5.13
N THR A 958 -3.76 25.03 5.94
CA THR A 958 -2.56 25.59 6.59
C THR A 958 -1.57 26.19 5.57
N ASN A 959 -1.25 25.44 4.51
CA ASN A 959 -0.30 25.85 3.47
C ASN A 959 -0.82 27.05 2.65
N ILE A 960 -2.13 27.14 2.40
CA ILE A 960 -2.77 28.29 1.74
C ILE A 960 -2.71 29.53 2.64
N PHE A 961 -2.96 29.38 3.95
CA PHE A 961 -2.82 30.48 4.93
C PHE A 961 -1.38 31.00 4.98
N GLN A 962 -0.38 30.11 5.04
CA GLN A 962 1.04 30.50 5.00
C GLN A 962 1.45 31.12 3.64
N ALA A 963 0.82 30.69 2.54
CA ALA A 963 1.09 31.18 1.19
C ALA A 963 0.10 32.27 0.70
N ALA A 964 -0.64 32.94 1.61
CA ALA A 964 -1.72 33.88 1.24
C ALA A 964 -1.29 34.97 0.26
N VAL A 965 -0.04 35.45 0.38
CA VAL A 965 0.60 36.43 -0.53
C VAL A 965 0.59 35.99 -2.00
N THR A 966 0.73 34.69 -2.27
CA THR A 966 0.76 34.13 -3.64
C THR A 966 -0.61 34.25 -4.33
N PHE A 967 -1.70 34.11 -3.58
CA PHE A 967 -3.07 34.21 -4.08
C PHE A 967 -3.57 35.66 -4.15
N ALA A 968 -2.99 36.56 -3.34
CA ALA A 968 -3.35 37.98 -3.29
C ALA A 968 -3.31 38.68 -4.66
N GLN A 969 -2.39 38.31 -5.56
CA GLN A 969 -2.38 38.83 -6.94
C GLN A 969 -3.63 38.41 -7.73
N ALA A 970 -4.09 37.15 -7.62
CA ALA A 970 -5.26 36.69 -8.36
C ALA A 970 -6.54 37.41 -7.91
N ILE A 971 -6.66 37.64 -6.60
CA ILE A 971 -7.76 38.37 -5.96
C ILE A 971 -7.73 39.85 -6.34
N ALA A 972 -6.55 40.48 -6.33
CA ALA A 972 -6.35 41.86 -6.82
C ALA A 972 -6.71 42.02 -8.31
N GLU A 973 -6.47 40.98 -9.12
CA GLU A 973 -6.90 40.89 -10.51
C GLU A 973 -8.42 40.61 -10.68
N ARG A 974 -9.24 40.78 -9.62
CA ARG A 974 -10.68 40.49 -9.53
C ARG A 974 -11.12 39.03 -9.69
N ARG A 975 -10.19 38.06 -9.65
CA ARG A 975 -10.60 36.65 -9.69
C ARG A 975 -10.98 36.13 -8.31
N GLN A 976 -12.01 35.31 -8.27
CA GLN A 976 -12.47 34.60 -7.09
C GLN A 976 -12.13 33.11 -7.21
N LEU A 977 -12.00 32.42 -6.07
CA LEU A 977 -11.86 30.97 -6.03
C LEU A 977 -13.15 30.33 -6.56
N ASP A 978 -13.02 29.41 -7.51
CA ASP A 978 -14.13 28.60 -8.02
C ASP A 978 -14.14 27.23 -7.30
N THR A 979 -13.12 26.42 -7.58
CA THR A 979 -12.97 25.05 -7.11
C THR A 979 -11.63 24.83 -6.41
N ILE A 980 -11.64 23.91 -5.44
CA ILE A 980 -10.44 23.27 -4.90
C ILE A 980 -10.57 21.78 -5.21
N THR A 981 -9.55 21.16 -5.81
CA THR A 981 -9.47 19.70 -5.99
C THR A 981 -8.17 19.15 -5.42
N VAL A 982 -8.23 17.95 -4.86
CA VAL A 982 -7.13 17.32 -4.12
C VAL A 982 -7.01 15.86 -4.55
N GLU A 983 -6.00 15.55 -5.33
CA GLU A 983 -5.79 14.22 -5.95
C GLU A 983 -4.50 13.58 -5.45
N LYS A 984 -4.39 12.25 -5.47
CA LYS A 984 -3.15 11.56 -5.07
C LYS A 984 -2.06 11.85 -6.11
N SER A 985 -0.92 12.36 -5.66
CA SER A 985 0.11 12.89 -6.55
C SER A 985 0.89 11.76 -7.25
N PRO A 986 1.06 11.80 -8.58
CA PRO A 986 1.99 10.91 -9.27
C PRO A 986 3.46 11.30 -9.02
N PHE A 987 3.73 12.48 -8.44
CA PHE A 987 5.08 12.99 -8.17
C PHE A 987 5.56 12.69 -6.74
N CYS A 988 5.36 11.45 -6.30
CA CYS A 988 5.81 10.96 -5.00
C CYS A 988 7.17 10.28 -5.04
N ARG A 989 7.89 10.33 -3.90
CA ARG A 989 8.98 9.37 -3.64
C ARG A 989 8.37 8.02 -3.27
N ILE A 990 9.10 6.93 -3.53
CA ILE A 990 8.73 5.62 -3.00
C ILE A 990 8.68 5.75 -1.46
N ASN A 991 7.60 5.26 -0.85
CA ASN A 991 7.29 5.43 0.57
C ASN A 991 7.01 6.88 1.03
N SER A 992 6.54 7.79 0.16
CA SER A 992 5.82 9.03 0.53
C SER A 992 4.30 8.88 0.33
N ASP A 993 3.51 9.76 0.93
CA ASP A 993 2.04 9.80 0.80
C ASP A 993 1.63 11.20 0.42
N CYS A 994 1.67 11.50 -0.89
CA CYS A 994 1.56 12.86 -1.40
C CYS A 994 0.33 13.11 -2.26
N TRP A 995 -0.13 14.36 -2.20
CA TRP A 995 -1.39 14.85 -2.71
C TRP A 995 -1.15 16.16 -3.48
N ASP A 996 -1.61 16.24 -4.72
CA ASP A 996 -1.60 17.45 -5.53
C ASP A 996 -2.88 18.24 -5.25
N VAL A 997 -2.73 19.43 -4.70
CA VAL A 997 -3.82 20.37 -4.42
C VAL A 997 -3.86 21.39 -5.55
N LYS A 998 -5.02 21.52 -6.21
CA LYS A 998 -5.30 22.50 -7.26
C LYS A 998 -6.33 23.50 -6.75
N LEU A 999 -6.07 24.80 -6.94
CA LEU A 999 -7.03 25.87 -6.73
C LEU A 999 -7.27 26.58 -8.05
N GLU A 1000 -8.52 26.62 -8.52
CA GLU A 1000 -8.88 27.35 -9.73
C GLU A 1000 -9.56 28.67 -9.41
N PHE A 1001 -9.06 29.75 -10.02
CA PHE A 1001 -9.58 31.09 -9.89
C PHE A 1001 -10.20 31.56 -11.20
N TYR A 1002 -11.42 32.09 -11.15
CA TYR A 1002 -12.18 32.59 -12.31
C TYR A 1002 -12.59 34.05 -12.12
N ASP A 1003 -12.97 34.71 -13.21
CA ASP A 1003 -13.48 36.09 -13.19
C ASP A 1003 -15.02 36.05 -13.31
N PRO A 1004 -15.77 36.41 -12.26
CA PRO A 1004 -17.24 36.39 -12.30
C PRO A 1004 -17.85 37.55 -13.10
N GLU A 1005 -17.10 38.64 -13.35
CA GLU A 1005 -17.55 39.76 -14.18
C GLU A 1005 -17.28 39.50 -15.67
N ASN A 1006 -16.34 38.60 -16.00
CA ASN A 1006 -15.94 38.30 -17.38
C ASN A 1006 -15.63 36.81 -17.60
N SER A 1007 -16.66 36.03 -17.92
CA SER A 1007 -16.57 34.58 -18.19
C SER A 1007 -15.69 34.19 -19.40
N ARG A 1008 -15.34 35.14 -20.28
CA ARG A 1008 -14.38 34.92 -21.39
C ARG A 1008 -12.93 35.06 -20.97
N ARG A 1009 -12.64 35.49 -19.73
CA ARG A 1009 -11.28 35.62 -19.22
C ARG A 1009 -10.78 34.25 -18.74
N GLY A 1010 -9.61 33.84 -19.23
CA GLY A 1010 -8.99 32.58 -18.85
C GLY A 1010 -8.88 32.39 -17.32
N ARG A 1011 -9.24 31.19 -16.87
CA ARG A 1011 -9.10 30.75 -15.47
C ARG A 1011 -7.61 30.72 -15.10
N LYS A 1012 -7.28 30.87 -13.82
CA LYS A 1012 -5.91 30.72 -13.32
C LYS A 1012 -5.86 29.58 -12.30
N LEU A 1013 -5.07 28.55 -12.60
CA LEU A 1013 -4.86 27.40 -11.71
C LEU A 1013 -3.57 27.60 -10.92
N PHE A 1014 -3.62 27.34 -9.61
CA PHE A 1014 -2.46 27.18 -8.75
C PHE A 1014 -2.36 25.72 -8.30
N ARG A 1015 -1.17 25.12 -8.34
CA ARG A 1015 -0.93 23.75 -7.87
C ARG A 1015 0.26 23.67 -6.94
N PHE A 1016 0.09 22.97 -5.82
CA PHE A 1016 1.19 22.55 -4.94
C PHE A 1016 1.00 21.10 -4.50
N THR A 1017 2.10 20.43 -4.17
CA THR A 1017 2.11 19.02 -3.75
C THR A 1017 2.42 18.96 -2.25
N LEU A 1018 1.70 18.13 -1.49
CA LEU A 1018 1.85 17.96 -0.04
C LEU A 1018 2.16 16.49 0.27
N ASP A 1019 3.18 16.17 1.06
CA ASP A 1019 3.41 14.82 1.63
C ASP A 1019 2.93 14.77 3.08
N VAL A 1020 1.93 13.92 3.36
CA VAL A 1020 1.21 13.80 4.63
C VAL A 1020 1.51 12.50 5.36
N LYS A 1021 2.52 11.73 4.93
CA LYS A 1021 2.98 10.53 5.63
C LYS A 1021 3.52 10.85 7.02
N LEU A 1022 4.25 11.96 7.13
CA LEU A 1022 4.90 12.39 8.34
C LEU A 1022 3.90 13.03 9.31
N LEU A 1023 4.19 12.93 10.61
CA LEU A 1023 3.44 13.59 11.70
C LEU A 1023 3.31 15.11 11.47
N MET A 1024 4.33 15.73 10.90
CA MET A 1024 4.34 17.11 10.43
C MET A 1024 4.43 17.05 8.90
N PRO A 1025 3.31 17.25 8.17
CA PRO A 1025 3.29 17.21 6.72
C PRO A 1025 4.19 18.27 6.06
N VAL A 1026 4.62 18.03 4.82
CA VAL A 1026 5.57 18.90 4.12
C VAL A 1026 5.14 19.23 2.69
N THR A 1027 5.32 20.49 2.29
CA THR A 1027 5.06 20.95 0.92
C THR A 1027 6.25 20.62 0.02
N LEU A 1028 5.99 19.94 -1.10
CA LEU A 1028 7.00 19.47 -2.05
C LEU A 1028 7.14 20.45 -3.23
N GLY A 1029 8.19 21.27 -3.19
CA GLY A 1029 8.52 22.24 -4.23
C GLY A 1029 7.73 23.56 -4.11
N GLU A 1030 7.87 24.42 -5.11
CA GLU A 1030 7.19 25.73 -5.15
C GLU A 1030 5.76 25.62 -5.71
N VAL A 1031 4.91 26.58 -5.33
CA VAL A 1031 3.54 26.71 -5.87
C VAL A 1031 3.61 27.06 -7.36
N LYS A 1032 3.19 26.13 -8.21
CA LYS A 1032 3.10 26.31 -9.65
C LYS A 1032 1.82 27.10 -9.97
N SER A 1033 1.83 27.99 -10.96
CA SER A 1033 0.59 28.59 -11.49
C SER A 1033 0.63 28.77 -13.00
N TRP A 1034 -0.51 28.57 -13.65
CA TRP A 1034 -0.68 28.80 -15.10
C TRP A 1034 -2.12 29.21 -15.41
N SER A 1035 -2.35 29.66 -16.64
CA SER A 1035 -3.68 30.01 -17.14
C SER A 1035 -4.30 28.83 -17.89
N LEU A 1036 -5.61 28.65 -17.74
CA LEU A 1036 -6.43 27.72 -18.53
C LEU A 1036 -7.39 28.53 -19.43
N PRO A 1037 -7.83 27.98 -20.58
CA PRO A 1037 -8.88 28.60 -21.38
C PRO A 1037 -10.20 28.74 -20.58
N SER A 1038 -11.05 29.66 -20.99
CA SER A 1038 -12.43 29.75 -20.50
C SER A 1038 -13.21 28.51 -20.92
N GLN A 1039 -13.91 27.84 -20.00
CA GLN A 1039 -14.90 26.84 -20.37
C GLN A 1039 -16.06 27.53 -21.08
N GLU A 1040 -16.18 27.32 -22.39
CA GLU A 1040 -17.49 27.42 -23.03
C GLU A 1040 -18.35 26.27 -22.53
N LYS A 1041 -19.44 26.59 -21.81
CA LYS A 1041 -20.49 25.60 -21.61
C LYS A 1041 -21.05 25.24 -22.98
N ARG A 1042 -20.81 24.02 -23.45
CA ARG A 1042 -21.72 23.40 -24.40
C ARG A 1042 -23.08 23.31 -23.71
N ILE A 1043 -24.06 23.97 -24.30
CA ILE A 1043 -25.48 23.97 -23.90
C ILE A 1043 -26.15 22.78 -24.61
#